data_AF-A0A6N2KTJ1-F1
#
_entry.id   AF-A0A6N2KTJ1-F1
#
_cell.length_a   1.000
_cell.length_b   1.000
_cell.length_c   1.000
_cell.angle_alpha   90.00
_cell.angle_beta   90.00
_cell.angle_gamma   90.00
#
_symmetry.space_group_name_H-M   'P 1'
#
loop_
_entity.id
_entity.type
_entity.pdbx_description
1 polymer ?
#
loop_
_entity_poly.entity_id
_entity_poly.type
_entity_poly.pdbx_seq_one_letter_code
_entity_poly.pdbx_strand_id
1 'polypeptide(L)'
;MNSKETCRSELRIALRQLSDRCLYSASKWAGEQLVGIEQDPAKFTPTNTRFQRGSSSIRRRFRTNDITSSPATGMSYVSTPLLEEDEVIDGDFYLLAKSYFDCREYKRAAHVLRDQNAKKSVFLRCYALYLAGEKRKEEEMIELEGPLGKSDAVNRELVSLERELSTLRKNGTIDPFGLYLYGLVLKNRGNQNLARTVLVESVNSYPWNWTAWSELQSICTTIEMLSSLNLSNHWMKDFFLASAYQELRMHNESLAKYEYLQGTFSFSNYIQAQIAKAQYCLREFDQVEVIFEELLRNDPYRVEDMDMYSNVLYAKECFSALSYLAHRVFMTDKYRPESCCIIGNYYSLKGQHEKSVMYFRRALKLDKKYLSAWTLMGHEYVEMKNTPAAVDAYRRAVDINPCDYRAWYGLGQAYEMMGMPFYALHYFKKSVFLQPSDSRLWIAMAQCYETDQLHLLEDAIKCYRRAANCNDKEAIALHQLAKLHCELGRPEEAAFYYKKDLERMENEEREGPNMVEALLFLAQHCRTHKRLEEAEEKEMAKNMLRGMRSESSFPSMDASIFLPDSLPLHGVIERLANVARCPVLSFLLIGVNIYGIVGIYQIISAWVTLEGLLSDRPIDALSSFHIENRKFQSEYGTVSCL
;
A
#
# COMPACT_ATOMS: atom_id res chain seq x y z
N MET A 1 26.13 -27.38 8.23
CA MET A 1 25.67 -27.28 9.62
C MET A 1 26.41 -26.16 10.36
N ASN A 2 27.73 -26.21 10.53
CA ASN A 2 28.52 -25.21 11.28
C ASN A 2 28.12 -23.74 11.04
N SER A 3 28.00 -23.28 9.78
CA SER A 3 27.59 -21.89 9.47
C SER A 3 26.24 -21.48 10.07
N LYS A 4 25.22 -22.37 10.11
CA LYS A 4 23.92 -22.06 10.73
C LYS A 4 24.05 -21.87 12.25
N GLU A 5 24.90 -22.67 12.92
CA GLU A 5 25.13 -22.55 14.36
C GLU A 5 25.94 -21.29 14.71
N THR A 6 26.95 -20.93 13.90
CA THR A 6 27.71 -19.68 14.06
C THR A 6 26.82 -18.43 13.95
N CYS A 7 25.98 -18.35 12.89
CA CYS A 7 25.00 -17.27 12.75
C CYS A 7 24.05 -17.20 13.96
N ARG A 8 23.70 -18.35 14.54
CA ARG A 8 22.82 -18.46 15.71
C ARG A 8 23.48 -17.97 17.01
N SER A 9 24.79 -18.18 17.19
CA SER A 9 25.54 -17.60 18.31
C SER A 9 25.72 -16.09 18.16
N GLU A 10 26.09 -15.62 16.97
CA GLU A 10 26.23 -14.19 16.65
C GLU A 10 24.93 -13.43 16.93
N LEU A 11 23.81 -13.90 16.39
CA LEU A 11 22.49 -13.27 16.58
C LEU A 11 22.06 -13.21 18.05
N ARG A 12 22.42 -14.20 18.88
CA ARG A 12 22.12 -14.17 20.34
C ARG A 12 22.92 -13.11 21.08
N ILE A 13 24.19 -12.93 20.72
CA ILE A 13 25.06 -11.89 21.29
C ILE A 13 24.57 -10.51 20.84
N ALA A 14 24.29 -10.35 19.55
CA ALA A 14 23.78 -9.12 18.98
C ALA A 14 22.43 -8.69 19.58
N LEU A 15 21.50 -9.64 19.79
CA LEU A 15 20.21 -9.36 20.43
C LEU A 15 20.40 -8.75 21.83
N ARG A 16 21.30 -9.29 22.65
CA ARG A 16 21.63 -8.73 23.98
C ARG A 16 22.19 -7.31 23.84
N GLN A 17 23.26 -7.14 23.06
CA GLN A 17 23.94 -5.86 22.87
C GLN A 17 23.01 -4.75 22.34
N LEU A 18 22.12 -5.08 21.40
CA LEU A 18 21.10 -4.17 20.86
C LEU A 18 20.00 -3.86 21.89
N SER A 19 19.52 -4.87 22.63
CA SER A 19 18.50 -4.67 23.67
C SER A 19 19.01 -3.83 24.84
N ASP A 20 20.29 -3.96 25.20
CA ASP A 20 20.89 -3.16 26.25
C ASP A 20 21.00 -1.69 25.85
N ARG A 21 21.44 -1.45 24.62
CA ARG A 21 21.48 -0.11 24.00
C ARG A 21 20.10 0.40 23.58
N CYS A 22 19.00 -0.27 23.98
CA CYS A 22 17.61 0.12 23.74
C CYS A 22 17.22 0.25 22.25
N LEU A 23 17.94 -0.42 21.34
CA LEU A 23 17.66 -0.45 19.90
C LEU A 23 16.61 -1.53 19.59
N TYR A 24 15.39 -1.33 20.08
CA TYR A 24 14.33 -2.34 20.10
C TYR A 24 13.91 -2.87 18.72
N SER A 25 13.93 -2.04 17.67
CA SER A 25 13.60 -2.47 16.30
C SER A 25 14.67 -3.41 15.72
N ALA A 26 15.96 -3.09 15.89
CA ALA A 26 17.06 -3.97 15.49
C ALA A 26 17.07 -5.27 16.31
N SER A 27 16.85 -5.17 17.62
CA SER A 27 16.76 -6.34 18.52
C SER A 27 15.58 -7.25 18.16
N LYS A 28 14.40 -6.68 17.83
CA LYS A 28 13.25 -7.43 17.32
C LYS A 28 13.60 -8.19 16.05
N TRP A 29 14.14 -7.49 15.05
CA TRP A 29 14.49 -8.09 13.76
C TRP A 29 15.51 -9.23 13.90
N ALA A 30 16.54 -9.04 14.73
CA ALA A 30 17.53 -10.07 15.04
C ALA A 30 16.90 -11.29 15.75
N GLY A 31 15.94 -11.07 16.65
CA GLY A 31 15.16 -12.13 17.29
C GLY A 31 14.28 -12.91 16.32
N GLU A 32 13.64 -12.24 15.37
CA GLU A 32 12.86 -12.88 14.30
C GLU A 32 13.75 -13.75 13.40
N GLN A 33 14.93 -13.25 12.98
CA GLN A 33 15.87 -14.06 12.19
C GLN A 33 16.42 -15.25 13.01
N LEU A 34 16.70 -15.05 14.30
CA LEU A 34 17.20 -16.11 15.19
C LEU A 34 16.22 -17.27 15.34
N VAL A 35 14.90 -16.98 15.38
CA VAL A 35 13.82 -17.98 15.40
C VAL A 35 13.59 -18.58 14.01
N GLY A 36 13.89 -17.83 12.94
CA GLY A 36 13.77 -18.28 11.56
C GLY A 36 14.83 -19.30 11.09
N ILE A 37 15.92 -19.48 11.85
CA ILE A 37 16.92 -20.53 11.59
C ILE A 37 16.36 -21.90 12.02
N GLU A 38 16.36 -22.86 11.09
CA GLU A 38 16.00 -24.25 11.37
C GLU A 38 16.86 -24.86 12.49
N GLN A 39 16.20 -25.56 13.43
CA GLN A 39 16.86 -26.12 14.61
C GLN A 39 17.01 -27.63 14.46
N ASP A 40 18.19 -28.17 14.81
CA ASP A 40 18.42 -29.63 14.84
C ASP A 40 17.40 -30.31 15.78
N PRO A 41 16.50 -31.17 15.28
CA PRO A 41 15.47 -31.80 16.11
C PRO A 41 16.06 -32.81 17.13
N ALA A 42 17.32 -33.19 16.97
CA ALA A 42 18.05 -34.03 17.92
C ALA A 42 18.54 -33.25 19.17
N LYS A 43 18.62 -31.91 19.12
CA LYS A 43 19.12 -31.07 20.22
C LYS A 43 18.02 -30.35 21.01
N PHE A 44 16.77 -30.34 20.52
CA PHE A 44 15.66 -29.59 21.11
C PHE A 44 14.35 -30.41 21.09
N THR A 45 13.71 -30.52 22.25
CA THR A 45 12.42 -31.21 22.39
C THR A 45 11.28 -30.48 21.67
N PRO A 46 10.27 -31.21 21.16
CA PRO A 46 9.19 -30.64 20.33
C PRO A 46 8.22 -29.70 21.10
N THR A 47 8.43 -29.48 22.39
CA THR A 47 7.74 -28.45 23.18
C THR A 47 8.26 -27.03 22.93
N ASN A 48 9.47 -26.89 22.36
CA ASN A 48 10.13 -25.60 22.11
C ASN A 48 10.15 -25.18 20.63
N THR A 49 9.60 -25.99 19.73
CA THR A 49 9.39 -25.62 18.32
C THR A 49 7.96 -25.11 18.11
N ARG A 50 7.81 -24.04 17.32
CA ARG A 50 6.57 -23.26 17.17
C ARG A 50 5.47 -24.06 16.44
N PHE A 51 4.79 -24.91 17.21
CA PHE A 51 3.64 -25.77 16.89
C PHE A 51 3.88 -26.89 15.87
N GLN A 52 3.21 -28.03 16.11
CA GLN A 52 3.15 -29.17 15.19
C GLN A 52 2.49 -28.73 13.86
N ARG A 53 3.30 -28.42 12.85
CA ARG A 53 2.79 -28.16 11.50
C ARG A 53 2.39 -29.47 10.82
N GLY A 54 1.10 -29.80 10.92
CA GLY A 54 0.49 -30.80 10.04
C GLY A 54 0.60 -30.37 8.57
N SER A 55 1.31 -31.16 7.78
CA SER A 55 0.98 -31.43 6.37
C SER A 55 0.67 -30.23 5.45
N SER A 56 1.55 -29.23 5.36
CA SER A 56 1.45 -28.22 4.29
C SER A 56 1.89 -28.80 2.92
N SER A 57 0.92 -29.38 2.21
CA SER A 57 1.08 -30.03 0.90
C SER A 57 1.61 -29.14 -0.23
N ILE A 58 1.70 -27.82 -0.02
CA ILE A 58 2.21 -26.82 -0.96
C ILE A 58 3.73 -26.90 -1.17
N ARG A 59 4.52 -27.48 -0.23
CA ARG A 59 5.98 -27.66 -0.40
C ARG A 59 6.39 -28.47 -1.64
N ARG A 60 5.47 -29.18 -2.31
CA ARG A 60 5.72 -29.86 -3.59
C ARG A 60 5.49 -29.00 -4.84
N ARG A 61 4.70 -27.91 -4.79
CA ARG A 61 4.39 -27.11 -5.99
C ARG A 61 5.50 -26.14 -6.39
N PHE A 62 6.35 -25.73 -5.45
CA PHE A 62 7.56 -24.93 -5.72
C PHE A 62 8.78 -25.79 -6.10
N ARG A 63 8.61 -27.10 -6.34
CA ARG A 63 9.60 -27.95 -7.00
C ARG A 63 9.14 -28.27 -8.43
N THR A 64 9.35 -27.32 -9.32
CA THR A 64 9.37 -27.58 -10.77
C THR A 64 10.74 -27.14 -11.28
N ASN A 65 11.46 -28.07 -11.90
CA ASN A 65 12.89 -28.04 -12.25
C ASN A 65 13.84 -28.21 -11.06
N ASP A 66 14.11 -29.47 -10.70
CA ASP A 66 15.30 -29.87 -9.94
C ASP A 66 16.57 -29.54 -10.77
N ILE A 67 17.08 -28.33 -10.65
CA ILE A 67 18.50 -28.05 -10.95
C ILE A 67 19.28 -28.44 -9.70
N THR A 68 19.97 -29.58 -9.76
CA THR A 68 20.90 -30.02 -8.72
C THR A 68 22.14 -29.13 -8.71
N SER A 69 22.02 -27.93 -8.14
CA SER A 69 23.17 -27.12 -7.75
C SER A 69 23.65 -27.56 -6.37
N SER A 70 24.68 -28.40 -6.36
CA SER A 70 25.51 -28.61 -5.17
C SER A 70 25.92 -27.25 -4.59
N PRO A 71 25.92 -27.06 -3.26
CA PRO A 71 26.39 -25.80 -2.69
C PRO A 71 27.84 -25.58 -3.10
N ALA A 72 28.11 -24.47 -3.80
CA ALA A 72 29.46 -24.12 -4.22
C ALA A 72 30.35 -23.98 -2.99
N THR A 73 31.34 -24.87 -2.88
CA THR A 73 32.26 -24.95 -1.76
C THR A 73 33.05 -23.64 -1.61
N GLY A 74 32.94 -22.99 -0.45
CA GLY A 74 33.90 -21.94 -0.03
C GLY A 74 33.46 -20.49 -0.21
N MET A 75 32.35 -20.07 0.40
CA MET A 75 32.20 -18.68 0.85
C MET A 75 32.66 -18.57 2.30
N SER A 76 33.91 -18.15 2.52
CA SER A 76 34.40 -17.79 3.85
C SER A 76 33.96 -16.36 4.20
N TYR A 77 32.89 -16.24 5.00
CA TYR A 77 32.58 -14.97 5.66
C TYR A 77 33.73 -14.55 6.56
N VAL A 78 34.01 -13.25 6.64
CA VAL A 78 35.01 -12.74 7.57
C VAL A 78 34.42 -12.82 8.98
N SER A 79 34.98 -13.68 9.83
CA SER A 79 34.69 -13.69 11.26
C SER A 79 35.02 -12.31 11.84
N THR A 80 33.98 -11.51 12.05
CA THR A 80 34.13 -10.16 12.59
C THR A 80 34.51 -10.32 14.07
N PRO A 81 35.58 -9.64 14.56
CA PRO A 81 35.94 -9.75 15.97
C PRO A 81 34.75 -9.34 16.83
N LEU A 82 34.30 -10.27 17.68
CA LEU A 82 33.24 -9.99 18.64
C LEU A 82 33.73 -8.86 19.54
N LEU A 83 32.86 -7.88 19.80
CA LEU A 83 33.10 -6.92 20.87
C LEU A 83 33.02 -7.68 22.20
N GLU A 84 34.19 -8.10 22.69
CA GLU A 84 34.42 -8.51 24.08
C GLU A 84 34.24 -7.27 24.98
N GLU A 85 32.98 -6.89 25.20
CA GLU A 85 32.61 -6.17 26.42
C GLU A 85 32.52 -7.25 27.51
N ASP A 86 33.53 -7.26 28.40
CA ASP A 86 33.55 -8.03 29.64
C ASP A 86 32.24 -7.87 30.43
N GLU A 87 32.00 -8.74 31.41
CA GLU A 87 30.88 -8.69 32.37
C GLU A 87 30.96 -7.48 33.33
N VAL A 88 31.13 -6.28 32.78
CA VAL A 88 31.04 -5.01 33.52
C VAL A 88 29.60 -4.82 33.94
N ILE A 89 29.36 -4.95 35.24
CA ILE A 89 28.10 -4.59 35.89
C ILE A 89 27.71 -3.19 35.40
N ASP A 90 26.56 -3.10 34.71
CA ASP A 90 26.01 -1.82 34.25
C ASP A 90 25.86 -0.90 35.47
N GLY A 91 26.66 0.17 35.52
CA GLY A 91 26.68 1.05 36.69
C GLY A 91 25.31 1.64 36.99
N ASP A 92 25.00 1.88 38.26
CA ASP A 92 23.65 2.20 38.75
C ASP A 92 22.94 3.31 37.96
N PHE A 93 23.68 4.35 37.55
CA PHE A 93 23.17 5.44 36.71
C PHE A 93 22.71 4.98 35.31
N TYR A 94 23.35 3.98 34.72
CA TYR A 94 22.94 3.37 33.46
C TYR A 94 21.64 2.59 33.60
N LEU A 95 21.52 1.74 34.64
CA LEU A 95 20.29 1.00 34.91
C LEU A 95 19.11 1.95 35.19
N LEU A 96 19.33 3.01 35.97
CA LEU A 96 18.34 4.07 36.20
C LEU A 96 17.95 4.76 34.88
N ALA A 97 18.91 5.15 34.06
CA ALA A 97 18.64 5.80 32.78
C ALA A 97 17.91 4.88 31.78
N LYS A 98 18.23 3.59 31.75
CA LYS A 98 17.51 2.56 30.96
C LYS A 98 16.04 2.47 31.42
N SER A 99 15.78 2.44 32.73
CA SER A 99 14.41 2.44 33.25
C SER A 99 13.61 3.70 32.86
N TYR A 100 14.23 4.89 32.86
CA TYR A 100 13.60 6.12 32.36
C TYR A 100 13.39 6.10 30.85
N PHE A 101 14.30 5.49 30.09
CA PHE A 101 14.16 5.31 28.64
C PHE A 101 12.96 4.42 28.30
N ASP A 102 12.79 3.31 29.03
CA ASP A 102 11.68 2.35 28.84
C ASP A 102 10.32 2.97 29.19
N CYS A 103 10.29 3.85 30.21
CA CYS A 103 9.14 4.69 30.53
C CYS A 103 8.91 5.86 29.55
N ARG A 104 9.71 5.96 28.46
CA ARG A 104 9.70 7.03 27.44
C ARG A 104 9.99 8.44 27.98
N GLU A 105 10.67 8.52 29.12
CA GLU A 105 11.08 9.76 29.78
C GLU A 105 12.48 10.21 29.33
N TYR A 106 12.69 10.29 28.02
CA TYR A 106 14.02 10.39 27.40
C TYR A 106 14.91 11.53 27.94
N LYS A 107 14.34 12.68 28.33
CA LYS A 107 15.11 13.79 28.92
C LYS A 107 15.64 13.48 30.32
N ARG A 108 14.93 12.69 31.12
CA ARG A 108 15.40 12.24 32.44
C ARG A 108 16.54 11.23 32.27
N ALA A 109 16.39 10.28 31.35
CA ALA A 109 17.46 9.34 30.99
C ALA A 109 18.75 10.08 30.55
N ALA A 110 18.62 11.07 29.65
CA ALA A 110 19.74 11.89 29.21
C ALA A 110 20.40 12.70 30.34
N HIS A 111 19.61 13.25 31.28
CA HIS A 111 20.12 14.05 32.39
C HIS A 111 20.95 13.21 33.38
N VAL A 112 20.50 11.98 33.69
CA VAL A 112 21.22 11.06 34.57
C VAL A 112 22.61 10.68 34.02
N LEU A 113 22.71 10.57 32.69
CA LEU A 113 23.94 10.15 31.99
C LEU A 113 24.86 11.32 31.58
N ARG A 114 24.57 12.55 32.01
CA ARG A 114 25.33 13.75 31.58
C ARG A 114 26.82 13.70 31.95
N ASP A 115 27.13 13.13 33.12
CA ASP A 115 28.47 13.06 33.70
C ASP A 115 29.17 11.70 33.40
N GLN A 116 28.54 10.84 32.59
CA GLN A 116 28.98 9.47 32.33
C GLN A 116 29.74 9.35 31.00
N ASN A 117 31.02 8.96 31.08
CA ASN A 117 31.93 8.88 29.93
C ASN A 117 32.04 7.48 29.29
N ALA A 118 31.37 6.47 29.84
CA ALA A 118 31.36 5.13 29.26
C ALA A 118 30.64 5.11 27.90
N LYS A 119 31.19 4.40 26.90
CA LYS A 119 30.67 4.38 25.51
C LYS A 119 29.17 4.09 25.44
N LYS A 120 28.72 3.04 26.16
CA LYS A 120 27.32 2.62 26.29
C LYS A 120 26.41 3.71 26.88
N SER A 121 26.90 4.44 27.89
CA SER A 121 26.20 5.58 28.53
C SER A 121 26.14 6.81 27.63
N VAL A 122 27.24 7.16 26.96
CA VAL A 122 27.29 8.28 26.00
C VAL A 122 26.33 8.01 24.83
N PHE A 123 26.32 6.79 24.30
CA PHE A 123 25.35 6.39 23.27
C PHE A 123 23.90 6.56 23.76
N LEU A 124 23.54 5.97 24.91
CA LEU A 124 22.17 6.04 25.42
C LEU A 124 21.74 7.48 25.73
N ARG A 125 22.63 8.33 26.25
CA ARG A 125 22.37 9.77 26.42
C ARG A 125 22.05 10.46 25.10
N CYS A 126 22.91 10.31 24.10
CA CYS A 126 22.75 10.97 22.81
C CYS A 126 21.51 10.46 22.07
N TYR A 127 21.22 9.15 22.16
CA TYR A 127 20.03 8.55 21.56
C TYR A 127 18.74 8.99 22.27
N ALA A 128 18.74 9.11 23.60
CA ALA A 128 17.62 9.66 24.35
C ALA A 128 17.37 11.15 24.02
N LEU A 129 18.41 11.97 23.87
CA LEU A 129 18.26 13.35 23.41
C LEU A 129 17.68 13.43 21.99
N TYR A 130 18.15 12.57 21.08
CA TYR A 130 17.62 12.47 19.73
C TYR A 130 16.11 12.17 19.73
N LEU A 131 15.68 11.13 20.46
CA LEU A 131 14.26 10.74 20.56
C LEU A 131 13.41 11.80 21.30
N ALA A 132 13.96 12.46 22.33
CA ALA A 132 13.29 13.59 22.98
C ALA A 132 13.03 14.75 22.01
N GLY A 133 13.94 14.96 21.06
CA GLY A 133 13.83 15.97 20.01
C GLY A 133 12.86 15.59 18.90
N GLU A 134 12.85 14.33 18.44
CA GLU A 134 11.86 13.85 17.48
C GLU A 134 10.44 13.85 18.08
N LYS A 135 10.26 13.39 19.32
CA LYS A 135 8.97 13.46 20.03
C LYS A 135 8.42 14.89 20.11
N ARG A 136 9.25 15.85 20.50
CA ARG A 136 8.85 17.27 20.53
C ARG A 136 8.48 17.79 19.14
N LYS A 137 9.23 17.39 18.11
CA LYS A 137 8.91 17.75 16.73
C LYS A 137 7.56 17.18 16.31
N GLU A 138 7.23 15.93 16.65
CA GLU A 138 5.91 15.34 16.40
C GLU A 138 4.79 16.08 17.14
N GLU A 139 5.00 16.46 18.41
CA GLU A 139 4.10 17.30 19.21
C GLU A 139 3.87 18.67 18.53
N GLU A 140 4.95 19.40 18.19
CA GLU A 140 4.89 20.69 17.47
C GLU A 140 4.20 20.55 16.10
N MET A 141 4.40 19.44 15.38
CA MET A 141 3.73 19.13 14.10
C MET A 141 2.22 18.88 14.24
N ILE A 142 1.72 18.54 15.43
CA ILE A 142 0.28 18.35 15.70
C ILE A 142 -0.35 19.66 16.15
N GLU A 143 0.35 20.45 16.97
CA GLU A 143 -0.12 21.77 17.43
C GLU A 143 -0.22 22.80 16.29
N LEU A 144 0.69 22.75 15.32
CA LEU A 144 0.75 23.68 14.18
C LEU A 144 -0.22 23.33 13.02
N GLU A 145 -1.24 22.48 13.24
CA GLU A 145 -2.22 22.06 12.21
C GLU A 145 -3.24 23.17 11.84
N GLY A 146 -2.74 24.25 11.23
CA GLY A 146 -3.55 25.18 10.44
C GLY A 146 -3.85 24.63 9.02
N PRO A 147 -4.83 25.23 8.29
CA PRO A 147 -5.31 24.72 7.00
C PRO A 147 -4.26 24.64 5.88
N LEU A 148 -3.10 25.29 6.04
CA LEU A 148 -2.01 25.30 5.06
C LEU A 148 -0.95 24.19 5.25
N GLY A 149 -1.03 23.39 6.32
CA GLY A 149 -0.50 22.01 6.36
C GLY A 149 0.98 21.78 6.00
N LYS A 150 1.85 22.78 6.17
CA LYS A 150 3.31 22.67 6.09
C LYS A 150 3.92 23.11 7.43
N SER A 151 4.24 22.14 8.27
CA SER A 151 4.91 22.35 9.55
C SER A 151 6.42 22.11 9.38
N ASP A 152 7.20 23.19 9.28
CA ASP A 152 8.67 23.14 9.22
C ASP A 152 9.30 22.85 10.59
N ALA A 153 8.70 21.93 11.35
CA ALA A 153 9.17 21.52 12.66
C ALA A 153 10.45 20.69 12.52
N VAL A 154 11.57 21.25 12.99
CA VAL A 154 12.88 20.60 12.98
C VAL A 154 13.28 20.25 14.42
N ASN A 155 13.84 19.05 14.58
CA ASN A 155 14.39 18.61 15.86
C ASN A 155 15.54 19.54 16.29
N ARG A 156 15.31 20.28 17.38
CA ARG A 156 16.21 21.34 17.88
C ARG A 156 17.52 20.77 18.46
N GLU A 157 17.53 19.51 18.87
CA GLU A 157 18.71 18.84 19.46
C GLU A 157 19.70 18.31 18.41
N LEU A 158 19.36 18.34 17.11
CA LEU A 158 20.27 17.85 16.06
C LEU A 158 21.61 18.61 16.02
N VAL A 159 21.61 19.92 16.33
CA VAL A 159 22.82 20.76 16.25
C VAL A 159 23.77 20.52 17.42
N SER A 160 23.25 20.24 18.63
CA SER A 160 24.06 19.86 19.79
C SER A 160 24.66 18.46 19.57
N LEU A 161 23.83 17.51 19.13
CA LEU A 161 24.25 16.14 18.83
C LEU A 161 25.29 16.05 17.70
N GLU A 162 25.13 16.80 16.60
CA GLU A 162 26.10 16.83 15.50
C GLU A 162 27.48 17.31 15.97
N ARG A 163 27.52 18.34 16.84
CA ARG A 163 28.77 18.86 17.41
C ARG A 163 29.43 17.83 18.32
N GLU A 164 28.69 17.23 19.23
CA GLU A 164 29.23 16.23 20.17
C GLU A 164 29.71 14.96 19.46
N LEU A 165 28.90 14.39 18.57
CA LEU A 165 29.27 13.17 17.84
C LEU A 165 30.43 13.41 16.87
N SER A 166 30.53 14.60 16.25
CA SER A 166 31.67 14.93 15.40
C SER A 166 32.98 15.15 16.17
N THR A 167 32.95 15.63 17.42
CA THR A 167 34.17 15.66 18.27
C THR A 167 34.57 14.26 18.72
N LEU A 168 33.62 13.41 19.12
CA LEU A 168 33.89 12.01 19.47
C LEU A 168 34.50 11.22 18.30
N ARG A 169 34.02 11.45 17.07
CA ARG A 169 34.61 10.85 15.86
C ARG A 169 36.04 11.35 15.59
N LYS A 170 36.29 12.66 15.70
CA LYS A 170 37.64 13.23 15.54
C LYS A 170 38.64 12.70 16.58
N ASN A 171 38.15 12.42 17.79
CA ASN A 171 38.96 11.90 18.90
C ASN A 171 39.14 10.37 18.84
N GLY A 172 38.51 9.67 17.88
CA GLY A 172 38.60 8.20 17.76
C GLY A 172 37.93 7.41 18.90
N THR A 173 37.12 8.06 19.75
CA THR A 173 36.50 7.44 20.93
C THR A 173 35.08 6.92 20.68
N ILE A 174 34.51 7.23 19.52
CA ILE A 174 33.15 6.85 19.11
C ILE A 174 33.00 5.32 18.96
N ASP A 175 31.88 4.75 19.41
CA ASP A 175 31.56 3.33 19.20
C ASP A 175 30.72 3.14 17.89
N PRO A 176 30.57 1.89 17.39
CA PRO A 176 29.81 1.63 16.16
C PRO A 176 28.36 2.11 16.18
N PHE A 177 27.73 2.15 17.35
CA PHE A 177 26.37 2.65 17.55
C PHE A 177 26.33 4.19 17.58
N GLY A 178 27.36 4.83 18.12
CA GLY A 178 27.61 6.27 18.02
C GLY A 178 27.82 6.71 16.56
N LEU A 179 28.54 5.93 15.76
CA LEU A 179 28.64 6.16 14.30
C LEU A 179 27.26 6.03 13.63
N TYR A 180 26.46 5.02 13.97
CA TYR A 180 25.08 4.88 13.48
C TYR A 180 24.24 6.13 13.81
N LEU A 181 24.25 6.58 15.06
CA LEU A 181 23.53 7.78 15.50
C LEU A 181 24.03 9.06 14.81
N TYR A 182 25.34 9.17 14.59
CA TYR A 182 25.91 10.30 13.85
C TYR A 182 25.47 10.30 12.38
N GLY A 183 25.42 9.13 11.74
CA GLY A 183 24.86 8.96 10.40
C GLY A 183 23.39 9.37 10.32
N LEU A 184 22.58 8.99 11.32
CA LEU A 184 21.17 9.36 11.44
C LEU A 184 20.97 10.88 11.61
N VAL A 185 21.75 11.52 12.49
CA VAL A 185 21.73 12.99 12.68
C VAL A 185 22.14 13.72 11.40
N LEU A 186 23.20 13.27 10.72
CA LEU A 186 23.63 13.84 9.43
C LEU A 186 22.57 13.67 8.33
N LYS A 187 21.89 12.52 8.27
CA LYS A 187 20.78 12.27 7.33
C LYS A 187 19.64 13.26 7.57
N ASN A 188 19.19 13.43 8.82
CA ASN A 188 18.11 14.36 9.16
C ASN A 188 18.49 15.84 8.94
N ARG A 189 19.79 16.16 8.94
CA ARG A 189 20.34 17.48 8.60
C ARG A 189 20.51 17.72 7.09
N GLY A 190 20.28 16.70 6.25
CA GLY A 190 20.42 16.77 4.79
C GLY A 190 21.81 16.42 4.23
N ASN A 191 22.80 16.12 5.08
CA ASN A 191 24.18 15.83 4.68
C ASN A 191 24.37 14.37 4.21
N GLN A 192 23.62 13.96 3.18
CA GLN A 192 23.49 12.57 2.72
C GLN A 192 24.84 11.89 2.38
N ASN A 193 25.78 12.60 1.74
CA ASN A 193 27.07 12.02 1.35
C ASN A 193 27.97 11.70 2.57
N LEU A 194 27.95 12.55 3.61
CA LEU A 194 28.66 12.29 4.85
C LEU A 194 27.93 11.23 5.70
N ALA A 195 26.59 11.26 5.72
CA ALA A 195 25.80 10.22 6.36
C ALA A 195 26.10 8.83 5.76
N ARG A 196 26.19 8.71 4.43
CA ARG A 196 26.53 7.46 3.72
C ARG A 196 27.89 6.90 4.16
N THR A 197 28.94 7.72 4.19
CA THR A 197 30.28 7.24 4.58
C THR A 197 30.36 6.82 6.04
N VAL A 198 29.71 7.58 6.94
CA VAL A 198 29.61 7.26 8.37
C VAL A 198 28.80 5.98 8.62
N LEU A 199 27.69 5.77 7.89
CA LEU A 199 26.87 4.57 8.02
C LEU A 199 27.59 3.33 7.50
N VAL A 200 28.37 3.42 6.41
CA VAL A 200 29.25 2.33 5.95
C VAL A 200 30.31 1.99 7.00
N GLU A 201 30.91 2.99 7.67
CA GLU A 201 31.86 2.79 8.77
C GLU A 201 31.22 2.09 9.98
N SER A 202 30.00 2.51 10.37
CA SER A 202 29.20 1.87 11.42
C SER A 202 28.84 0.41 11.08
N VAL A 203 28.38 0.18 9.85
CA VAL A 203 27.96 -1.14 9.36
C VAL A 203 29.15 -2.12 9.27
N ASN A 204 30.31 -1.66 8.80
CA ASN A 204 31.51 -2.51 8.71
C ASN A 204 32.13 -2.81 10.08
N SER A 205 31.91 -1.97 11.09
CA SER A 205 32.38 -2.21 12.46
C SER A 205 31.38 -3.01 13.31
N TYR A 206 30.07 -2.91 13.04
CA TYR A 206 29.05 -3.73 13.69
C TYR A 206 27.93 -4.18 12.71
N PRO A 207 28.12 -5.31 12.00
CA PRO A 207 27.22 -5.74 10.94
C PRO A 207 25.80 -6.14 11.40
N TRP A 208 25.57 -6.47 12.67
CA TRP A 208 24.29 -7.03 13.12
C TRP A 208 23.19 -5.97 13.41
N ASN A 209 23.52 -4.67 13.40
CA ASN A 209 22.53 -3.61 13.62
C ASN A 209 21.70 -3.35 12.34
N TRP A 210 20.58 -4.05 12.17
CA TRP A 210 19.72 -3.92 10.98
C TRP A 210 19.21 -2.49 10.70
N THR A 211 19.03 -1.65 11.72
CA THR A 211 18.58 -0.26 11.48
C THR A 211 19.64 0.57 10.76
N ALA A 212 20.94 0.32 10.98
CA ALA A 212 22.00 1.01 10.24
C ALA A 212 21.96 0.68 8.74
N TRP A 213 21.67 -0.58 8.38
CA TRP A 213 21.46 -1.01 7.00
C TRP A 213 20.20 -0.41 6.38
N SER A 214 19.09 -0.35 7.13
CA SER A 214 17.83 0.27 6.67
C SER A 214 17.97 1.77 6.43
N GLU A 215 18.70 2.47 7.31
CA GLU A 215 19.05 3.89 7.12
C GLU A 215 19.97 4.09 5.91
N LEU A 216 20.98 3.23 5.72
CA LEU A 216 21.85 3.27 4.55
C LEU A 216 21.07 3.03 3.24
N GLN A 217 20.16 2.05 3.23
CA GLN A 217 19.26 1.73 2.11
C GLN A 217 18.46 2.96 1.68
N SER A 218 17.90 3.71 2.64
CA SER A 218 17.13 4.93 2.35
C SER A 218 17.93 6.09 1.72
N ILE A 219 19.27 6.03 1.75
CA ILE A 219 20.19 7.01 1.13
C ILE A 219 20.71 6.51 -0.23
N CYS A 220 20.51 5.22 -0.55
CA CYS A 220 20.98 4.56 -1.76
C CYS A 220 19.88 4.53 -2.83
N THR A 221 19.63 5.69 -3.46
CA THR A 221 18.58 5.86 -4.47
C THR A 221 18.98 5.44 -5.89
N THR A 222 20.26 5.13 -6.14
CA THR A 222 20.75 4.68 -7.46
C THR A 222 21.65 3.44 -7.37
N ILE A 223 21.68 2.67 -8.46
CA ILE A 223 22.50 1.45 -8.60
C ILE A 223 24.00 1.80 -8.51
N GLU A 224 24.43 2.94 -9.04
CA GLU A 224 25.82 3.43 -8.94
C GLU A 224 26.23 3.77 -7.50
N MET A 225 25.31 4.35 -6.71
CA MET A 225 25.56 4.57 -5.29
C MET A 225 25.66 3.24 -4.54
N LEU A 226 24.91 2.21 -4.92
CA LEU A 226 24.97 0.88 -4.32
C LEU A 226 26.27 0.15 -4.66
N SER A 227 26.73 0.22 -5.92
CA SER A 227 27.97 -0.45 -6.36
C SER A 227 29.26 0.21 -5.86
N SER A 228 29.22 1.51 -5.53
CA SER A 228 30.35 2.23 -4.93
C SER A 228 30.57 1.98 -3.43
N LEU A 229 29.68 1.25 -2.75
CA LEU A 229 29.81 1.00 -1.31
C LEU A 229 30.86 -0.08 -1.01
N ASN A 230 31.92 0.29 -0.27
CA ASN A 230 32.87 -0.65 0.28
C ASN A 230 32.30 -1.35 1.53
N LEU A 231 31.52 -2.42 1.31
CA LEU A 231 30.87 -3.22 2.34
C LEU A 231 31.59 -4.55 2.59
N SER A 232 31.88 -4.81 3.86
CA SER A 232 32.46 -6.07 4.39
C SER A 232 31.71 -7.32 3.93
N ASN A 233 32.42 -8.44 3.80
CA ASN A 233 31.84 -9.70 3.34
C ASN A 233 31.19 -10.48 4.50
N HIS A 234 29.98 -10.07 4.86
CA HIS A 234 29.15 -10.62 5.93
C HIS A 234 27.76 -10.97 5.40
N TRP A 235 27.11 -12.01 5.93
CA TRP A 235 25.80 -12.49 5.44
C TRP A 235 24.66 -11.43 5.57
N MET A 236 24.79 -10.47 6.48
CA MET A 236 23.89 -9.28 6.56
C MET A 236 23.90 -8.44 5.28
N LYS A 237 24.99 -8.46 4.50
CA LYS A 237 25.09 -7.76 3.21
C LYS A 237 24.11 -8.33 2.19
N ASP A 238 23.81 -9.62 2.22
CA ASP A 238 22.82 -10.23 1.32
C ASP A 238 21.40 -9.77 1.66
N PHE A 239 21.05 -9.62 2.95
CA PHE A 239 19.78 -9.01 3.36
C PHE A 239 19.65 -7.55 2.90
N PHE A 240 20.72 -6.76 3.07
CA PHE A 240 20.77 -5.37 2.60
C PHE A 240 20.67 -5.26 1.08
N LEU A 241 21.37 -6.10 0.32
CA LEU A 241 21.28 -6.10 -1.14
C LEU A 241 19.87 -6.51 -1.59
N ALA A 242 19.26 -7.53 -0.99
CA ALA A 242 17.90 -7.94 -1.31
C ALA A 242 16.88 -6.81 -1.09
N SER A 243 16.98 -6.08 0.01
CA SER A 243 16.09 -4.94 0.31
C SER A 243 16.39 -3.71 -0.55
N ALA A 244 17.66 -3.42 -0.83
CA ALA A 244 18.07 -2.33 -1.72
C ALA A 244 17.60 -2.57 -3.17
N TYR A 245 17.74 -3.79 -3.70
CA TYR A 245 17.20 -4.16 -5.01
C TYR A 245 15.68 -3.98 -5.08
N GLN A 246 14.96 -4.24 -4.00
CA GLN A 246 13.50 -4.08 -3.95
C GLN A 246 13.07 -2.61 -4.09
N GLU A 247 13.75 -1.68 -3.41
CA GLU A 247 13.48 -0.23 -3.53
C GLU A 247 13.98 0.33 -4.89
N LEU A 248 15.07 -0.22 -5.43
CA LEU A 248 15.58 0.07 -6.78
C LEU A 248 14.78 -0.60 -7.92
N ARG A 249 13.65 -1.28 -7.61
CA ARG A 249 12.76 -2.00 -8.56
C ARG A 249 13.36 -3.18 -9.31
N MET A 250 14.52 -3.66 -8.87
CA MET A 250 15.16 -4.90 -9.33
C MET A 250 14.51 -6.11 -8.63
N HIS A 251 13.22 -6.32 -8.90
CA HIS A 251 12.39 -7.27 -8.16
C HIS A 251 12.81 -8.73 -8.36
N ASN A 252 13.30 -9.10 -9.55
CA ASN A 252 13.75 -10.47 -9.84
C ASN A 252 15.06 -10.81 -9.11
N GLU A 253 16.00 -9.87 -9.09
CA GLU A 253 17.28 -9.98 -8.38
C GLU A 253 17.08 -9.97 -6.86
N SER A 254 16.13 -9.16 -6.38
CA SER A 254 15.68 -9.17 -4.98
C SER A 254 15.09 -10.53 -4.58
N LEU A 255 14.19 -11.10 -5.40
CA LEU A 255 13.60 -12.43 -5.16
C LEU A 255 14.67 -13.53 -5.11
N ALA A 256 15.57 -13.59 -6.11
CA ALA A 256 16.65 -14.58 -6.13
C ALA A 256 17.56 -14.50 -4.87
N LYS A 257 17.78 -13.29 -4.33
CA LYS A 257 18.51 -13.10 -3.07
C LYS A 257 17.70 -13.53 -1.84
N TYR A 258 16.40 -13.27 -1.79
CA TYR A 258 15.55 -13.74 -0.69
C TYR A 258 15.36 -15.26 -0.69
N GLU A 259 15.23 -15.90 -1.87
CA GLU A 259 15.20 -17.36 -2.02
C GLU A 259 16.52 -18.01 -1.54
N TYR A 260 17.66 -17.43 -1.90
CA TYR A 260 18.97 -17.85 -1.37
C TYR A 260 19.02 -17.76 0.16
N LEU A 261 18.57 -16.64 0.75
CA LEU A 261 18.50 -16.47 2.20
C LEU A 261 17.52 -17.45 2.86
N GLN A 262 16.42 -17.81 2.21
CA GLN A 262 15.44 -18.78 2.71
C GLN A 262 16.03 -20.20 2.87
N GLY A 263 17.06 -20.57 2.11
CA GLY A 263 17.82 -21.81 2.33
C GLY A 263 18.52 -21.87 3.70
N THR A 264 18.91 -20.72 4.23
CA THR A 264 19.53 -20.59 5.57
C THR A 264 18.49 -20.32 6.65
N PHE A 265 17.59 -19.38 6.42
CA PHE A 265 16.58 -18.83 7.34
C PHE A 265 15.16 -19.31 6.99
N SER A 266 14.98 -20.63 6.92
CA SER A 266 13.81 -21.28 6.29
C SER A 266 12.46 -21.04 6.96
N PHE A 267 12.43 -20.50 8.19
CA PHE A 267 11.21 -20.16 8.93
C PHE A 267 11.11 -18.65 9.26
N SER A 268 11.88 -17.79 8.58
CA SER A 268 11.80 -16.35 8.80
C SER A 268 10.53 -15.74 8.17
N ASN A 269 9.58 -15.36 9.01
CA ASN A 269 8.39 -14.60 8.61
C ASN A 269 8.77 -13.28 7.90
N TYR A 270 9.89 -12.65 8.28
CA TYR A 270 10.38 -11.43 7.64
C TYR A 270 10.74 -11.67 6.16
N ILE A 271 11.46 -12.75 5.85
CA ILE A 271 11.82 -13.10 4.47
C ILE A 271 10.55 -13.44 3.66
N GLN A 272 9.62 -14.21 4.23
CA GLN A 272 8.32 -14.49 3.61
C GLN A 272 7.56 -13.18 3.27
N ALA A 273 7.53 -12.20 4.18
CA ALA A 273 6.89 -10.91 3.95
C ALA A 273 7.60 -10.07 2.86
N GLN A 274 8.94 -10.07 2.80
CA GLN A 274 9.65 -9.34 1.73
C GLN A 274 9.50 -10.02 0.35
N ILE A 275 9.45 -11.35 0.30
CA ILE A 275 9.09 -12.10 -0.93
C ILE A 275 7.68 -11.70 -1.38
N ALA A 276 6.70 -11.68 -0.47
CA ALA A 276 5.33 -11.25 -0.78
C ALA A 276 5.30 -9.79 -1.30
N LYS A 277 6.04 -8.86 -0.69
CA LYS A 277 6.19 -7.47 -1.17
C LYS A 277 6.79 -7.41 -2.58
N ALA A 278 7.76 -8.27 -2.92
CA ALA A 278 8.35 -8.30 -4.26
C ALA A 278 7.38 -8.90 -5.32
N GLN A 279 6.71 -10.00 -4.98
CA GLN A 279 5.67 -10.60 -5.84
C GLN A 279 4.46 -9.67 -6.03
N TYR A 280 4.11 -8.88 -5.02
CA TYR A 280 3.08 -7.84 -5.11
C TYR A 280 3.44 -6.77 -6.14
N CYS A 281 4.70 -6.32 -6.18
CA CYS A 281 5.20 -5.41 -7.21
C CYS A 281 5.19 -6.04 -8.62
N LEU A 282 5.40 -7.35 -8.73
CA LEU A 282 5.25 -8.11 -9.98
C LEU A 282 3.77 -8.40 -10.36
N ARG A 283 2.81 -8.04 -9.49
CA ARG A 283 1.35 -8.29 -9.66
C ARG A 283 0.95 -9.78 -9.70
N GLU A 284 1.72 -10.64 -9.02
CA GLU A 284 1.46 -12.07 -8.84
C GLU A 284 0.54 -12.33 -7.61
N PHE A 285 -0.68 -11.78 -7.67
CA PHE A 285 -1.57 -11.68 -6.52
C PHE A 285 -1.96 -13.02 -5.86
N ASP A 286 -2.08 -14.10 -6.63
CA ASP A 286 -2.45 -15.42 -6.10
C ASP A 286 -1.31 -16.04 -5.26
N GLN A 287 -0.05 -15.77 -5.61
CA GLN A 287 1.10 -16.21 -4.82
C GLN A 287 1.20 -15.40 -3.52
N VAL A 288 0.97 -14.10 -3.62
CA VAL A 288 0.98 -13.16 -2.48
C VAL A 288 -0.08 -13.52 -1.44
N GLU A 289 -1.30 -13.86 -1.87
CA GLU A 289 -2.38 -14.33 -0.98
C GLU A 289 -1.97 -15.59 -0.20
N VAL A 290 -1.41 -16.60 -0.86
CA VAL A 290 -0.96 -17.84 -0.20
C VAL A 290 0.14 -17.57 0.82
N ILE A 291 1.08 -16.67 0.54
CA ILE A 291 2.15 -16.31 1.49
C ILE A 291 1.58 -15.55 2.69
N PHE A 292 0.68 -14.58 2.49
CA PHE A 292 0.07 -13.85 3.60
C PHE A 292 -0.85 -14.71 4.47
N GLU A 293 -1.56 -15.68 3.88
CA GLU A 293 -2.26 -16.69 4.66
C GLU A 293 -1.31 -17.54 5.51
N GLU A 294 -0.15 -17.98 4.97
CA GLU A 294 0.83 -18.71 5.77
C GLU A 294 1.40 -17.83 6.90
N LEU A 295 1.71 -16.57 6.62
CA LEU A 295 2.15 -15.59 7.62
C LEU A 295 1.12 -15.43 8.75
N LEU A 296 -0.16 -15.30 8.43
CA LEU A 296 -1.25 -15.16 9.43
C LEU A 296 -1.53 -16.44 10.23
N ARG A 297 -1.16 -17.62 9.71
CA ARG A 297 -1.18 -18.91 10.43
C ARG A 297 0.05 -19.07 11.33
N ASN A 298 1.22 -18.63 10.87
CA ASN A 298 2.49 -18.70 11.60
C ASN A 298 2.55 -17.67 12.73
N ASP A 299 2.00 -16.47 12.50
CA ASP A 299 2.02 -15.34 13.41
C ASP A 299 0.66 -14.60 13.46
N PRO A 300 -0.29 -15.09 14.27
CA PRO A 300 -1.66 -14.58 14.28
C PRO A 300 -1.85 -13.11 14.67
N TYR A 301 -0.81 -12.47 15.24
CA TYR A 301 -0.82 -11.09 15.73
C TYR A 301 0.03 -10.13 14.88
N ARG A 302 0.58 -10.60 13.74
CA ARG A 302 1.32 -9.74 12.81
C ARG A 302 0.38 -8.76 12.11
N VAL A 303 0.61 -7.46 12.31
CA VAL A 303 -0.06 -6.35 11.61
C VAL A 303 0.85 -5.72 10.54
N GLU A 304 2.17 -5.89 10.66
CA GLU A 304 3.16 -5.45 9.67
C GLU A 304 2.91 -6.10 8.30
N ASP A 305 3.00 -5.28 7.25
CA ASP A 305 2.82 -5.66 5.83
C ASP A 305 1.40 -6.14 5.45
N MET A 306 0.46 -6.20 6.40
CA MET A 306 -0.92 -6.68 6.16
C MET A 306 -1.79 -5.67 5.40
N ASP A 307 -1.35 -4.42 5.26
CA ASP A 307 -1.94 -3.44 4.37
C ASP A 307 -1.84 -3.90 2.90
N MET A 308 -0.69 -4.46 2.50
CA MET A 308 -0.49 -5.04 1.17
C MET A 308 -1.41 -6.24 0.95
N TYR A 309 -1.58 -7.12 1.94
CA TYR A 309 -2.55 -8.21 1.87
C TYR A 309 -3.99 -7.68 1.68
N SER A 310 -4.38 -6.62 2.42
CA SER A 310 -5.69 -6.01 2.25
C SER A 310 -5.92 -5.37 0.87
N ASN A 311 -4.87 -4.81 0.27
CA ASN A 311 -4.92 -4.28 -1.10
C ASN A 311 -5.11 -5.41 -2.13
N VAL A 312 -4.49 -6.58 -1.91
CA VAL A 312 -4.71 -7.78 -2.75
C VAL A 312 -6.15 -8.30 -2.61
N LEU A 313 -6.63 -8.43 -1.37
CA LEU A 313 -8.01 -8.87 -1.12
C LEU A 313 -9.05 -7.89 -1.69
N TYR A 314 -8.77 -6.59 -1.65
CA TYR A 314 -9.58 -5.56 -2.30
C TYR A 314 -9.56 -5.73 -3.83
N ALA A 315 -8.39 -5.89 -4.45
CA ALA A 315 -8.25 -6.08 -5.90
C ALA A 315 -8.84 -7.41 -6.41
N LYS A 316 -9.01 -8.41 -5.53
CA LYS A 316 -9.73 -9.67 -5.81
C LYS A 316 -11.20 -9.66 -5.33
N GLU A 317 -11.71 -8.51 -4.87
CA GLU A 317 -13.07 -8.32 -4.34
C GLU A 317 -13.48 -9.32 -3.23
N CYS A 318 -12.50 -9.86 -2.50
CA CYS A 318 -12.67 -10.96 -1.54
C CYS A 318 -13.19 -10.47 -0.18
N PHE A 319 -14.46 -10.01 -0.14
CA PHE A 319 -15.09 -9.36 1.01
C PHE A 319 -15.03 -10.18 2.31
N SER A 320 -15.21 -11.51 2.25
CA SER A 320 -15.20 -12.39 3.42
C SER A 320 -13.83 -12.40 4.12
N ALA A 321 -12.76 -12.62 3.37
CA ALA A 321 -11.38 -12.60 3.86
C ALA A 321 -10.98 -11.21 4.38
N LEU A 322 -11.35 -10.13 3.66
CA LEU A 322 -11.05 -8.76 4.06
C LEU A 322 -11.78 -8.36 5.35
N SER A 323 -13.05 -8.77 5.51
CA SER A 323 -13.83 -8.59 6.74
C SER A 323 -13.20 -9.30 7.93
N TYR A 324 -12.76 -10.56 7.75
CA TYR A 324 -12.06 -11.33 8.78
C TYR A 324 -10.72 -10.70 9.18
N LEU A 325 -9.93 -10.24 8.22
CA LEU A 325 -8.68 -9.52 8.45
C LEU A 325 -8.92 -8.21 9.23
N ALA A 326 -9.87 -7.39 8.78
CA ALA A 326 -10.19 -6.11 9.42
C ALA A 326 -10.67 -6.29 10.88
N HIS A 327 -11.52 -7.28 11.14
CA HIS A 327 -11.97 -7.60 12.50
C HIS A 327 -10.81 -8.08 13.39
N ARG A 328 -9.94 -8.96 12.89
CA ARG A 328 -8.76 -9.41 13.63
C ARG A 328 -7.83 -8.25 13.98
N VAL A 329 -7.44 -7.45 12.99
CA VAL A 329 -6.51 -6.35 13.19
C VAL A 329 -7.07 -5.28 14.13
N PHE A 330 -8.39 -5.01 14.07
CA PHE A 330 -9.07 -4.15 15.04
C PHE A 330 -8.97 -4.65 16.49
N MET A 331 -9.00 -5.96 16.70
CA MET A 331 -8.86 -6.59 18.02
C MET A 331 -7.41 -6.69 18.50
N THR A 332 -6.42 -6.71 17.60
CA THR A 332 -4.98 -6.79 17.97
C THR A 332 -4.37 -5.43 18.23
N ASP A 333 -4.52 -4.48 17.30
CA ASP A 333 -4.04 -3.11 17.45
C ASP A 333 -4.85 -2.17 16.55
N LYS A 334 -5.68 -1.35 17.17
CA LYS A 334 -6.55 -0.38 16.51
C LYS A 334 -5.84 0.90 16.09
N TYR A 335 -4.71 1.24 16.72
CA TYR A 335 -4.08 2.56 16.62
C TYR A 335 -2.77 2.55 15.81
N ARG A 336 -2.74 1.73 14.76
CA ARG A 336 -1.67 1.65 13.75
C ARG A 336 -2.12 2.23 12.40
N PRO A 337 -1.21 2.85 11.60
CA PRO A 337 -1.51 3.28 10.24
C PRO A 337 -1.99 2.13 9.33
N GLU A 338 -1.33 0.98 9.40
CA GLU A 338 -1.66 -0.21 8.62
C GLU A 338 -3.06 -0.72 8.98
N SER A 339 -3.35 -0.85 10.29
CA SER A 339 -4.67 -1.21 10.81
C SER A 339 -5.78 -0.29 10.30
N CYS A 340 -5.55 1.02 10.33
CA CYS A 340 -6.50 2.00 9.83
C CYS A 340 -6.73 1.85 8.32
N CYS A 341 -5.71 1.52 7.54
CA CYS A 341 -5.85 1.33 6.08
C CYS A 341 -6.56 0.02 5.72
N ILE A 342 -6.28 -1.07 6.43
CA ILE A 342 -6.99 -2.35 6.27
C ILE A 342 -8.51 -2.15 6.54
N ILE A 343 -8.85 -1.40 7.60
CA ILE A 343 -10.24 -1.08 7.93
C ILE A 343 -10.85 -0.10 6.90
N GLY A 344 -10.06 0.84 6.35
CA GLY A 344 -10.44 1.70 5.23
C GLY A 344 -10.86 0.87 4.01
N ASN A 345 -9.98 0.00 3.52
CA ASN A 345 -10.22 -0.92 2.41
C ASN A 345 -11.49 -1.79 2.64
N TYR A 346 -11.73 -2.25 3.87
CA TYR A 346 -12.97 -2.97 4.21
C TYR A 346 -14.24 -2.10 4.05
N TYR A 347 -14.21 -0.84 4.50
CA TYR A 347 -15.35 0.07 4.33
C TYR A 347 -15.52 0.54 2.88
N SER A 348 -14.42 0.65 2.13
CA SER A 348 -14.41 0.91 0.69
C SER A 348 -15.16 -0.16 -0.08
N LEU A 349 -14.78 -1.44 0.10
CA LEU A 349 -15.44 -2.59 -0.54
C LEU A 349 -16.90 -2.78 -0.09
N LYS A 350 -17.29 -2.15 1.03
CA LYS A 350 -18.69 -2.08 1.52
C LYS A 350 -19.49 -0.92 0.90
N GLY A 351 -18.90 -0.10 0.04
CA GLY A 351 -19.49 1.12 -0.52
C GLY A 351 -19.66 2.27 0.48
N GLN A 352 -18.96 2.25 1.62
CA GLN A 352 -19.06 3.27 2.68
C GLN A 352 -17.86 4.23 2.62
N HIS A 353 -17.68 4.88 1.48
CA HIS A 353 -16.54 5.73 1.13
C HIS A 353 -16.24 6.83 2.15
N GLU A 354 -17.26 7.50 2.71
CA GLU A 354 -17.07 8.50 3.77
C GLU A 354 -16.34 7.92 4.98
N LYS A 355 -16.72 6.71 5.41
CA LYS A 355 -16.06 6.03 6.53
C LYS A 355 -14.66 5.56 6.14
N SER A 356 -14.48 5.07 4.91
CA SER A 356 -13.16 4.73 4.36
C SER A 356 -12.20 5.92 4.49
N VAL A 357 -12.61 7.10 4.02
CA VAL A 357 -11.86 8.37 4.17
C VAL A 357 -11.64 8.74 5.64
N MET A 358 -12.62 8.57 6.53
CA MET A 358 -12.38 8.81 7.97
C MET A 358 -11.29 7.91 8.55
N TYR A 359 -11.18 6.65 8.11
CA TYR A 359 -10.12 5.74 8.53
C TYR A 359 -8.76 6.04 7.88
N PHE A 360 -8.70 6.40 6.59
CA PHE A 360 -7.46 6.87 5.98
C PHE A 360 -6.96 8.19 6.60
N ARG A 361 -7.85 9.14 6.90
CA ARG A 361 -7.50 10.34 7.67
C ARG A 361 -6.98 10.02 9.08
N ARG A 362 -7.43 8.92 9.72
CA ARG A 362 -6.87 8.45 11.00
C ARG A 362 -5.48 7.83 10.82
N ALA A 363 -5.26 7.03 9.77
CA ALA A 363 -3.93 6.54 9.43
C ALA A 363 -2.94 7.69 9.24
N LEU A 364 -3.34 8.74 8.51
CA LEU A 364 -2.54 9.93 8.26
C LEU A 364 -2.30 10.82 9.48
N LYS A 365 -3.12 10.69 10.54
CA LYS A 365 -2.85 11.33 11.85
C LYS A 365 -1.82 10.55 12.68
N LEU A 366 -1.70 9.25 12.46
CA LEU A 366 -0.71 8.39 13.12
C LEU A 366 0.64 8.46 12.41
N ASP A 367 0.64 8.39 11.06
CA ASP A 367 1.82 8.67 10.23
C ASP A 367 1.43 9.50 8.99
N LYS A 368 1.86 10.77 8.98
CA LYS A 368 1.62 11.72 7.89
C LYS A 368 2.34 11.34 6.58
N LYS A 369 3.40 10.54 6.66
CA LYS A 369 4.21 10.08 5.52
C LYS A 369 3.72 8.75 4.94
N TYR A 370 2.66 8.17 5.49
CA TYR A 370 2.15 6.87 5.06
C TYR A 370 1.49 6.96 3.68
N LEU A 371 2.28 6.61 2.66
CA LEU A 371 1.99 6.83 1.23
C LEU A 371 0.70 6.16 0.73
N SER A 372 0.42 4.92 1.17
CA SER A 372 -0.76 4.17 0.74
C SER A 372 -2.06 4.82 1.23
N ALA A 373 -2.10 5.43 2.41
CA ALA A 373 -3.30 6.14 2.87
C ALA A 373 -3.61 7.37 2.01
N TRP A 374 -2.60 8.12 1.55
CA TRP A 374 -2.84 9.27 0.65
C TRP A 374 -3.38 8.83 -0.72
N THR A 375 -2.83 7.76 -1.30
CA THR A 375 -3.31 7.25 -2.60
C THR A 375 -4.71 6.63 -2.50
N LEU A 376 -4.96 5.80 -1.49
CA LEU A 376 -6.28 5.18 -1.28
C LEU A 376 -7.36 6.21 -0.94
N MET A 377 -7.05 7.20 -0.09
CA MET A 377 -7.97 8.32 0.17
C MET A 377 -8.28 9.13 -1.11
N GLY A 378 -7.32 9.25 -2.03
CA GLY A 378 -7.54 9.83 -3.36
C GLY A 378 -8.56 9.04 -4.18
N HIS A 379 -8.47 7.70 -4.20
CA HIS A 379 -9.44 6.84 -4.88
C HIS A 379 -10.84 6.99 -4.28
N GLU A 380 -11.00 7.01 -2.95
CA GLU A 380 -12.31 7.24 -2.32
C GLU A 380 -12.94 8.59 -2.69
N TYR A 381 -12.13 9.65 -2.83
CA TYR A 381 -12.65 10.94 -3.29
C TYR A 381 -13.05 10.91 -4.77
N VAL A 382 -12.39 10.11 -5.60
CA VAL A 382 -12.81 9.85 -6.99
C VAL A 382 -14.17 9.15 -7.03
N GLU A 383 -14.37 8.09 -6.25
CA GLU A 383 -15.65 7.38 -6.14
C GLU A 383 -16.78 8.29 -5.61
N MET A 384 -16.49 9.13 -4.61
CA MET A 384 -17.41 10.17 -4.13
C MET A 384 -17.57 11.38 -5.07
N LYS A 385 -16.94 11.37 -6.25
CA LYS A 385 -16.92 12.46 -7.25
C LYS A 385 -16.39 13.80 -6.73
N ASN A 386 -15.67 13.81 -5.62
CA ASN A 386 -15.00 14.98 -5.05
C ASN A 386 -13.59 15.14 -5.66
N THR A 387 -13.55 15.46 -6.94
CA THR A 387 -12.29 15.54 -7.70
C THR A 387 -11.27 16.56 -7.16
N PRO A 388 -11.64 17.72 -6.56
CA PRO A 388 -10.65 18.62 -5.96
C PRO A 388 -9.92 17.99 -4.77
N ALA A 389 -10.66 17.33 -3.86
CA ALA A 389 -10.06 16.65 -2.71
C ALA A 389 -9.19 15.46 -3.12
N ALA A 390 -9.55 14.76 -4.21
CA ALA A 390 -8.74 13.71 -4.80
C ALA A 390 -7.38 14.26 -5.30
N VAL A 391 -7.40 15.38 -6.07
CA VAL A 391 -6.18 16.02 -6.57
C VAL A 391 -5.25 16.44 -5.44
N ASP A 392 -5.77 17.02 -4.35
CA ASP A 392 -4.95 17.39 -3.19
C ASP A 392 -4.36 16.17 -2.46
N ALA A 393 -5.11 15.06 -2.37
CA ALA A 393 -4.62 13.82 -1.77
C ALA A 393 -3.49 13.19 -2.61
N TYR A 394 -3.65 13.10 -3.94
CA TYR A 394 -2.62 12.56 -4.81
C TYR A 394 -1.39 13.48 -4.93
N ARG A 395 -1.56 14.80 -4.92
CA ARG A 395 -0.42 15.75 -4.86
C ARG A 395 0.44 15.50 -3.63
N ARG A 396 -0.17 15.33 -2.46
CA ARG A 396 0.55 14.98 -1.22
C ARG A 396 1.23 13.61 -1.30
N ALA A 397 0.62 12.62 -1.95
CA ALA A 397 1.27 11.33 -2.21
C ALA A 397 2.53 11.49 -3.09
N VAL A 398 2.45 12.29 -4.16
CA VAL A 398 3.59 12.62 -5.04
C VAL A 398 4.68 13.39 -4.29
N ASP A 399 4.32 14.36 -3.44
CA ASP A 399 5.28 15.12 -2.63
C ASP A 399 6.05 14.22 -1.64
N ILE A 400 5.43 13.14 -1.15
CA ILE A 400 6.06 12.14 -0.27
C ILE A 400 6.95 11.18 -1.07
N ASN A 401 6.45 10.62 -2.17
CA ASN A 401 7.20 9.70 -3.02
C ASN A 401 6.94 9.99 -4.51
N PRO A 402 7.80 10.79 -5.17
CA PRO A 402 7.69 11.10 -6.59
C PRO A 402 7.77 9.88 -7.51
N CYS A 403 8.23 8.73 -7.03
CA CYS A 403 8.37 7.51 -7.81
C CYS A 403 7.09 6.66 -7.85
N ASP A 404 6.08 6.88 -7.00
CA ASP A 404 4.86 6.05 -7.01
C ASP A 404 3.99 6.36 -8.24
N TYR A 405 3.95 5.43 -9.19
CA TYR A 405 3.17 5.57 -10.42
C TYR A 405 1.66 5.68 -10.16
N ARG A 406 1.16 5.13 -9.04
CA ARG A 406 -0.28 5.11 -8.71
C ARG A 406 -0.81 6.51 -8.42
N ALA A 407 -0.03 7.33 -7.72
CA ALA A 407 -0.38 8.72 -7.44
C ALA A 407 -0.41 9.57 -8.72
N TRP A 408 0.54 9.35 -9.64
CA TRP A 408 0.53 10.00 -10.96
C TRP A 408 -0.64 9.55 -11.84
N TYR A 409 -0.98 8.26 -11.82
CA TYR A 409 -2.13 7.72 -12.53
C TYR A 409 -3.45 8.29 -11.99
N GLY A 410 -3.62 8.31 -10.65
CA GLY A 410 -4.79 8.90 -9.99
C GLY A 410 -4.94 10.40 -10.25
N LEU A 411 -3.83 11.15 -10.35
CA LEU A 411 -3.87 12.54 -10.85
C LEU A 411 -4.38 12.60 -12.29
N GLY A 412 -3.87 11.76 -13.19
CA GLY A 412 -4.33 11.67 -14.58
C GLY A 412 -5.84 11.48 -14.66
N GLN A 413 -6.35 10.44 -13.99
CA GLN A 413 -7.78 10.12 -13.90
C GLN A 413 -8.61 11.27 -13.31
N ALA A 414 -8.13 11.92 -12.24
CA ALA A 414 -8.84 13.04 -11.63
C ALA A 414 -8.92 14.28 -12.57
N TYR A 415 -7.87 14.54 -13.38
CA TYR A 415 -7.87 15.60 -14.38
C TYR A 415 -8.71 15.26 -15.62
N GLU A 416 -8.78 13.99 -16.00
CA GLU A 416 -9.67 13.48 -17.03
C GLU A 416 -11.15 13.68 -16.64
N MET A 417 -11.53 13.32 -15.41
CA MET A 417 -12.86 13.58 -14.85
C MET A 417 -13.22 15.08 -14.75
N MET A 418 -12.22 15.97 -14.69
CA MET A 418 -12.41 17.42 -14.76
C MET A 418 -12.54 17.95 -16.20
N GLY A 419 -12.47 17.09 -17.23
CA GLY A 419 -12.52 17.48 -18.63
C GLY A 419 -11.27 18.18 -19.14
N MET A 420 -10.11 17.94 -18.50
CA MET A 420 -8.82 18.59 -18.81
C MET A 420 -7.78 17.58 -19.37
N PRO A 421 -7.97 17.04 -20.60
CA PRO A 421 -7.15 15.96 -21.14
C PRO A 421 -5.67 16.35 -21.34
N PHE A 422 -5.35 17.61 -21.63
CA PHE A 422 -3.95 18.07 -21.73
C PHE A 422 -3.17 17.88 -20.42
N TYR A 423 -3.80 18.16 -19.27
CA TYR A 423 -3.19 17.95 -17.95
C TYR A 423 -3.16 16.45 -17.60
N ALA A 424 -4.25 15.72 -17.86
CA ALA A 424 -4.31 14.27 -17.66
C ALA A 424 -3.16 13.56 -18.41
N LEU A 425 -2.97 13.88 -19.69
CA LEU A 425 -1.91 13.34 -20.53
C LEU A 425 -0.50 13.59 -19.99
N HIS A 426 -0.24 14.74 -19.36
CA HIS A 426 1.07 15.02 -18.72
C HIS A 426 1.31 14.10 -17.53
N TYR A 427 0.29 13.84 -16.71
CA TYR A 427 0.40 12.96 -15.55
C TYR A 427 0.44 11.47 -15.96
N PHE A 428 -0.34 11.05 -16.96
CA PHE A 428 -0.25 9.70 -17.53
C PHE A 428 1.12 9.42 -18.17
N LYS A 429 1.72 10.40 -18.87
CA LYS A 429 3.11 10.28 -19.37
C LYS A 429 4.12 10.03 -18.25
N LYS A 430 3.92 10.62 -17.06
CA LYS A 430 4.75 10.36 -15.88
C LYS A 430 4.52 8.98 -15.26
N SER A 431 3.27 8.53 -15.11
CA SER A 431 3.00 7.17 -14.61
C SER A 431 3.57 6.09 -15.53
N VAL A 432 3.41 6.27 -16.85
CA VAL A 432 3.97 5.37 -17.88
C VAL A 432 5.50 5.37 -17.88
N PHE A 433 6.16 6.52 -17.68
CA PHE A 433 7.62 6.58 -17.54
C PHE A 433 8.11 5.79 -16.31
N LEU A 434 7.37 5.81 -15.22
CA LEU A 434 7.72 5.11 -13.97
C LEU A 434 7.45 3.60 -14.00
N GLN A 435 6.46 3.14 -14.79
CA GLN A 435 6.16 1.72 -14.99
C GLN A 435 5.80 1.43 -16.46
N PRO A 436 6.79 1.31 -17.36
CA PRO A 436 6.55 1.09 -18.79
C PRO A 436 5.90 -0.27 -19.14
N SER A 437 5.90 -1.22 -18.20
CA SER A 437 5.42 -2.59 -18.39
C SER A 437 3.93 -2.80 -18.05
N ASP A 438 3.23 -1.82 -17.45
CA ASP A 438 1.80 -1.97 -17.14
C ASP A 438 0.94 -1.50 -18.33
N SER A 439 0.26 -2.44 -18.99
CA SER A 439 -0.65 -2.20 -20.10
C SER A 439 -1.77 -1.21 -19.79
N ARG A 440 -2.28 -1.18 -18.55
CA ARG A 440 -3.40 -0.30 -18.16
C ARG A 440 -3.02 1.18 -18.22
N LEU A 441 -1.76 1.52 -17.92
CA LEU A 441 -1.26 2.89 -18.00
C LEU A 441 -1.18 3.36 -19.46
N TRP A 442 -0.81 2.47 -20.38
CA TRP A 442 -0.82 2.75 -21.82
C TRP A 442 -2.25 2.86 -22.38
N ILE A 443 -3.20 2.05 -21.89
CA ILE A 443 -4.63 2.12 -22.26
C ILE A 443 -5.23 3.46 -21.85
N ALA A 444 -5.08 3.89 -20.59
CA ALA A 444 -5.59 5.19 -20.13
C ALA A 444 -4.93 6.38 -20.87
N MET A 445 -3.64 6.30 -21.16
CA MET A 445 -2.96 7.30 -21.99
C MET A 445 -3.52 7.33 -23.43
N ALA A 446 -3.93 6.18 -23.99
CA ALA A 446 -4.54 6.09 -25.32
C ALA A 446 -5.99 6.61 -25.34
N GLN A 447 -6.80 6.30 -24.33
CA GLN A 447 -8.16 6.84 -24.15
C GLN A 447 -8.14 8.38 -24.03
N CYS A 448 -7.15 8.91 -23.30
CA CYS A 448 -6.92 10.36 -23.24
C CYS A 448 -6.59 10.97 -24.61
N TYR A 449 -5.90 10.25 -25.51
CA TYR A 449 -5.63 10.70 -26.89
C TYR A 449 -6.84 10.56 -27.85
N GLU A 450 -7.70 9.58 -27.60
CA GLU A 450 -8.97 9.32 -28.34
C GLU A 450 -10.02 10.41 -28.05
N THR A 451 -9.96 11.06 -26.89
CA THR A 451 -10.87 12.16 -26.49
C THR A 451 -10.96 13.25 -27.57
N ASP A 452 -12.20 13.66 -27.93
CA ASP A 452 -12.52 14.61 -29.01
C ASP A 452 -11.71 15.92 -28.99
N GLN A 453 -11.33 16.41 -27.80
CA GLN A 453 -10.54 17.64 -27.65
C GLN A 453 -9.09 17.51 -28.16
N LEU A 454 -8.57 16.28 -28.24
CA LEU A 454 -7.22 15.98 -28.73
C LEU A 454 -7.29 15.29 -30.11
N HIS A 455 -8.13 14.26 -30.25
CA HIS A 455 -8.34 13.52 -31.50
C HIS A 455 -7.02 13.06 -32.17
N LEU A 456 -6.03 12.64 -31.37
CA LEU A 456 -4.69 12.24 -31.83
C LEU A 456 -4.62 10.72 -32.06
N LEU A 457 -5.48 10.22 -32.96
CA LEU A 457 -5.72 8.78 -33.17
C LEU A 457 -4.44 7.99 -33.50
N GLU A 458 -3.49 8.57 -34.26
CA GLU A 458 -2.22 7.90 -34.57
C GLU A 458 -1.30 7.70 -33.35
N ASP A 459 -1.34 8.61 -32.36
CA ASP A 459 -0.61 8.45 -31.11
C ASP A 459 -1.34 7.50 -30.15
N ALA A 460 -2.67 7.48 -30.17
CA ALA A 460 -3.47 6.46 -29.48
C ALA A 460 -3.11 5.05 -29.98
N ILE A 461 -3.02 4.83 -31.30
CA ILE A 461 -2.59 3.55 -31.89
C ILE A 461 -1.18 3.14 -31.41
N LYS A 462 -0.23 4.08 -31.33
CA LYS A 462 1.12 3.78 -30.79
C LYS A 462 1.06 3.34 -29.33
N CYS A 463 0.17 3.94 -28.53
CA CYS A 463 -0.01 3.59 -27.12
C CYS A 463 -0.70 2.24 -26.95
N TYR A 464 -1.83 1.98 -27.62
CA TYR A 464 -2.50 0.68 -27.58
C TYR A 464 -1.62 -0.45 -28.16
N ARG A 465 -0.80 -0.20 -29.19
CA ARG A 465 0.18 -1.19 -29.69
C ARG A 465 1.24 -1.55 -28.65
N ARG A 466 1.66 -0.60 -27.81
CA ARG A 466 2.53 -0.89 -26.65
C ARG A 466 1.77 -1.65 -25.56
N ALA A 467 0.53 -1.29 -25.26
CA ALA A 467 -0.31 -2.01 -24.30
C ALA A 467 -0.49 -3.49 -24.69
N ALA A 468 -0.79 -3.76 -25.97
CA ALA A 468 -0.94 -5.12 -26.50
C ALA A 468 0.35 -5.97 -26.41
N ASN A 469 1.53 -5.34 -26.44
CA ASN A 469 2.80 -6.01 -26.21
C ASN A 469 3.10 -6.22 -24.71
N CYS A 470 2.48 -5.43 -23.82
CA CYS A 470 2.69 -5.46 -22.36
C CYS A 470 1.65 -6.33 -21.62
N ASN A 471 1.41 -7.54 -22.14
CA ASN A 471 0.50 -8.56 -21.62
C ASN A 471 -0.81 -7.98 -21.01
N ASP A 472 -1.65 -7.41 -21.87
CA ASP A 472 -2.92 -6.80 -21.50
C ASP A 472 -3.90 -7.84 -20.92
N LYS A 473 -3.99 -7.93 -19.58
CA LYS A 473 -4.90 -8.87 -18.89
C LYS A 473 -6.39 -8.61 -19.16
N GLU A 474 -6.77 -7.40 -19.55
CA GLU A 474 -8.18 -7.02 -19.76
C GLU A 474 -8.63 -7.26 -21.21
N ALA A 475 -7.69 -7.48 -22.14
CA ALA A 475 -7.91 -7.71 -23.57
C ALA A 475 -8.68 -6.56 -24.27
N ILE A 476 -8.44 -5.32 -23.81
CA ILE A 476 -9.05 -4.11 -24.35
C ILE A 476 -8.22 -3.56 -25.53
N ALA A 477 -6.89 -3.68 -25.46
CA ALA A 477 -5.98 -2.97 -26.36
C ALA A 477 -6.07 -3.42 -27.83
N LEU A 478 -6.31 -4.71 -28.08
CA LEU A 478 -6.43 -5.25 -29.45
C LEU A 478 -7.76 -4.85 -30.10
N HIS A 479 -8.87 -4.95 -29.35
CA HIS A 479 -10.19 -4.47 -29.81
C HIS A 479 -10.18 -2.97 -30.14
N GLN A 480 -9.63 -2.14 -29.24
CA GLN A 480 -9.56 -0.69 -29.48
C GLN A 480 -8.62 -0.32 -30.64
N LEU A 481 -7.52 -1.06 -30.84
CA LEU A 481 -6.70 -0.90 -32.06
C LEU A 481 -7.53 -1.14 -33.32
N ALA A 482 -8.27 -2.24 -33.37
CA ALA A 482 -9.07 -2.60 -34.52
C ALA A 482 -10.13 -1.51 -34.83
N LYS A 483 -10.84 -1.03 -33.80
CA LYS A 483 -11.78 0.10 -33.89
C LYS A 483 -11.14 1.38 -34.42
N LEU A 484 -10.00 1.82 -33.88
CA LEU A 484 -9.28 3.00 -34.36
C LEU A 484 -8.80 2.85 -35.82
N HIS A 485 -8.38 1.66 -36.23
CA HIS A 485 -8.02 1.40 -37.63
C HIS A 485 -9.26 1.41 -38.56
N CYS A 486 -10.46 1.05 -38.08
CA CYS A 486 -11.71 1.28 -38.81
C CYS A 486 -12.01 2.77 -38.98
N GLU A 487 -11.91 3.56 -37.90
CA GLU A 487 -12.16 5.02 -37.90
C GLU A 487 -11.20 5.78 -38.84
N LEU A 488 -9.94 5.35 -38.91
CA LEU A 488 -8.94 5.88 -39.87
C LEU A 488 -9.09 5.36 -41.31
N GLY A 489 -10.11 4.55 -41.60
CA GLY A 489 -10.37 4.02 -42.94
C GLY A 489 -9.34 2.99 -43.43
N ARG A 490 -8.72 2.22 -42.53
CA ARG A 490 -7.69 1.21 -42.83
C ARG A 490 -8.23 -0.22 -42.57
N PRO A 491 -9.17 -0.73 -43.40
CA PRO A 491 -9.92 -1.96 -43.11
C PRO A 491 -9.05 -3.22 -43.06
N GLU A 492 -7.98 -3.29 -43.85
CA GLU A 492 -7.07 -4.45 -43.87
C GLU A 492 -6.31 -4.59 -42.53
N GLU A 493 -5.82 -3.48 -41.98
CA GLU A 493 -5.17 -3.46 -40.66
C GLU A 493 -6.18 -3.79 -39.55
N ALA A 494 -7.39 -3.22 -39.61
CA ALA A 494 -8.46 -3.53 -38.67
C ALA A 494 -8.84 -5.02 -38.68
N ALA A 495 -8.99 -5.63 -39.87
CA ALA A 495 -9.27 -7.06 -40.00
C ALA A 495 -8.14 -7.94 -39.47
N PHE A 496 -6.87 -7.49 -39.56
CA PHE A 496 -5.75 -8.19 -38.92
C PHE A 496 -5.85 -8.14 -37.38
N TYR A 497 -6.11 -6.97 -36.80
CA TYR A 497 -6.24 -6.86 -35.34
C TYR A 497 -7.47 -7.60 -34.79
N TYR A 498 -8.63 -7.54 -35.46
CA TYR A 498 -9.81 -8.31 -35.04
C TYR A 498 -9.61 -9.83 -35.12
N LYS A 499 -8.85 -10.35 -36.10
CA LYS A 499 -8.48 -11.78 -36.13
C LYS A 499 -7.63 -12.15 -34.93
N LYS A 500 -6.58 -11.35 -34.66
CA LYS A 500 -5.67 -11.57 -33.52
C LYS A 500 -6.39 -11.46 -32.17
N ASP A 501 -7.37 -10.56 -32.06
CA ASP A 501 -8.21 -10.40 -30.88
C ASP A 501 -9.12 -11.61 -30.67
N LEU A 502 -9.71 -12.14 -31.75
CA LEU A 502 -10.54 -13.34 -31.71
C LEU A 502 -9.74 -14.60 -31.38
N GLU A 503 -8.59 -14.83 -32.02
CA GLU A 503 -7.63 -15.89 -31.65
C GLU A 503 -7.27 -15.82 -30.15
N ARG A 504 -7.15 -14.61 -29.61
CA ARG A 504 -6.86 -14.41 -28.19
C ARG A 504 -8.05 -14.74 -27.30
N MET A 505 -9.27 -14.31 -27.66
CA MET A 505 -10.49 -14.63 -26.92
C MET A 505 -10.76 -16.13 -26.88
N GLU A 506 -10.52 -16.85 -27.99
CA GLU A 506 -10.61 -18.31 -28.07
C GLU A 506 -9.60 -19.00 -27.14
N ASN A 507 -8.33 -18.57 -27.14
CA ASN A 507 -7.30 -19.11 -26.24
C ASN A 507 -7.56 -18.82 -24.75
N GLU A 508 -8.32 -17.78 -24.43
CA GLU A 508 -8.67 -17.38 -23.05
C GLU A 508 -10.11 -17.78 -22.66
N GLU A 509 -10.82 -18.53 -23.52
CA GLU A 509 -12.23 -18.95 -23.36
C GLU A 509 -13.20 -17.79 -23.01
N ARG A 510 -12.93 -16.56 -23.48
CA ARG A 510 -13.71 -15.36 -23.15
C ARG A 510 -14.82 -15.08 -24.17
N GLU A 511 -16.07 -15.36 -23.79
CA GLU A 511 -17.24 -14.90 -24.54
C GLU A 511 -17.61 -13.44 -24.19
N GLY A 512 -17.37 -12.51 -25.12
CA GLY A 512 -17.59 -11.07 -24.90
C GLY A 512 -18.49 -10.39 -25.95
N PRO A 513 -19.07 -9.21 -25.67
CA PRO A 513 -19.74 -8.41 -26.70
C PRO A 513 -18.77 -8.00 -27.82
N ASN A 514 -17.51 -7.73 -27.48
CA ASN A 514 -16.42 -7.43 -28.41
C ASN A 514 -16.22 -8.54 -29.46
N MET A 515 -16.34 -9.81 -29.08
CA MET A 515 -16.25 -10.96 -29.99
C MET A 515 -17.32 -10.91 -31.10
N VAL A 516 -18.55 -10.49 -30.75
CA VAL A 516 -19.66 -10.35 -31.70
C VAL A 516 -19.42 -9.20 -32.67
N GLU A 517 -18.82 -8.10 -32.20
CA GLU A 517 -18.43 -6.95 -33.02
C GLU A 517 -17.28 -7.32 -33.98
N ALA A 518 -16.24 -8.00 -33.48
CA ALA A 518 -15.13 -8.51 -34.27
C ALA A 518 -15.60 -9.49 -35.37
N LEU A 519 -16.44 -10.47 -35.02
CA LEU A 519 -17.05 -11.40 -35.99
C LEU A 519 -17.89 -10.67 -37.04
N LEU A 520 -18.67 -9.67 -36.64
CA LEU A 520 -19.52 -8.90 -37.55
C LEU A 520 -18.67 -8.08 -38.54
N PHE A 521 -17.62 -7.40 -38.07
CA PHE A 521 -16.71 -6.68 -38.95
C PHE A 521 -15.97 -7.64 -39.91
N LEU A 522 -15.48 -8.77 -39.40
CA LEU A 522 -14.79 -9.77 -40.21
C LEU A 522 -15.71 -10.44 -41.25
N ALA A 523 -16.99 -10.67 -40.95
CA ALA A 523 -17.96 -11.16 -41.91
C ALA A 523 -18.23 -10.13 -43.02
N GLN A 524 -18.43 -8.86 -42.67
CA GLN A 524 -18.58 -7.77 -43.63
C GLN A 524 -17.34 -7.62 -44.53
N HIS A 525 -16.13 -7.70 -43.95
CA HIS A 525 -14.86 -7.65 -44.67
C HIS A 525 -14.64 -8.87 -45.57
N CYS A 526 -15.00 -10.09 -45.15
CA CYS A 526 -14.93 -11.26 -46.02
C CYS A 526 -15.91 -11.14 -47.21
N ARG A 527 -17.11 -10.59 -46.96
CA ARG A 527 -18.12 -10.32 -47.99
C ARG A 527 -17.69 -9.28 -49.02
N THR A 528 -17.05 -8.17 -48.61
CA THR A 528 -16.51 -7.16 -49.56
C THR A 528 -15.38 -7.74 -50.41
N HIS A 529 -14.54 -8.61 -49.84
CA HIS A 529 -13.45 -9.30 -50.55
C HIS A 529 -13.88 -10.61 -51.26
N LYS A 530 -15.20 -10.89 -51.38
CA LYS A 530 -15.78 -12.07 -52.06
C LYS A 530 -15.35 -13.45 -51.50
N ARG A 531 -14.86 -13.52 -50.26
CA ARG A 531 -14.59 -14.78 -49.53
C ARG A 531 -15.87 -15.21 -48.82
N LEU A 532 -16.81 -15.78 -49.58
CA LEU A 532 -18.17 -16.07 -49.11
C LEU A 532 -18.22 -17.19 -48.06
N GLU A 533 -17.46 -18.27 -48.24
CA GLU A 533 -17.41 -19.40 -47.30
C GLU A 533 -16.99 -18.94 -45.89
N GLU A 534 -15.88 -18.21 -45.78
CA GLU A 534 -15.41 -17.60 -44.52
C GLU A 534 -16.31 -16.47 -43.96
N ALA A 535 -17.26 -15.96 -44.75
CA ALA A 535 -18.26 -15.02 -44.27
C ALA A 535 -19.45 -15.77 -43.65
N GLU A 536 -19.91 -16.85 -44.31
CA GLU A 536 -20.98 -17.72 -43.82
C GLU A 536 -20.57 -18.42 -42.52
N GLU A 537 -19.36 -18.95 -42.41
CA GLU A 537 -18.83 -19.55 -41.17
C GLU A 537 -18.86 -18.57 -39.99
N LYS A 538 -18.48 -17.30 -40.21
CA LYS A 538 -18.46 -16.26 -39.17
C LYS A 538 -19.86 -15.75 -38.82
N GLU A 539 -20.77 -15.69 -39.79
CA GLU A 539 -22.18 -15.41 -39.54
C GLU A 539 -22.86 -16.56 -38.76
N MET A 540 -22.51 -17.82 -39.04
CA MET A 540 -22.96 -18.98 -38.25
C MET A 540 -22.39 -18.93 -36.83
N ALA A 541 -21.09 -18.71 -36.64
CA ALA A 541 -20.47 -18.58 -35.32
C ALA A 541 -21.11 -17.45 -34.48
N LYS A 542 -21.33 -16.28 -35.10
CA LYS A 542 -22.07 -15.16 -34.49
C LYS A 542 -23.51 -15.56 -34.09
N ASN A 543 -24.21 -16.30 -34.95
CA ASN A 543 -25.59 -16.73 -34.67
C ASN A 543 -25.65 -17.78 -33.55
N MET A 544 -24.66 -18.69 -33.45
CA MET A 544 -24.53 -19.62 -32.32
C MET A 544 -24.28 -18.87 -31.01
N LEU A 545 -23.36 -17.91 -30.98
CA LEU A 545 -23.10 -17.07 -29.80
C LEU A 545 -24.33 -16.23 -29.38
N ARG A 546 -25.14 -15.77 -30.34
CA ARG A 546 -26.44 -15.15 -30.03
C ARG A 546 -27.46 -16.15 -29.48
N GLY A 547 -27.52 -17.36 -30.02
CA GLY A 547 -28.40 -18.45 -29.53
C GLY A 547 -28.10 -18.84 -28.09
N MET A 548 -26.82 -19.02 -27.76
CA MET A 548 -26.37 -19.34 -26.40
C MET A 548 -26.68 -18.20 -25.40
N ARG A 549 -26.65 -16.93 -25.84
CA ARG A 549 -27.11 -15.80 -25.02
C ARG A 549 -28.62 -15.79 -24.78
N SER A 550 -29.44 -16.26 -25.73
CA SER A 550 -30.89 -16.39 -25.51
C SER A 550 -31.28 -17.58 -24.62
N GLU A 551 -30.46 -18.64 -24.55
CA GLU A 551 -30.69 -19.78 -23.64
C GLU A 551 -30.13 -19.56 -22.23
N SER A 552 -29.09 -18.73 -22.07
CA SER A 552 -28.55 -18.34 -20.77
C SER A 552 -29.34 -17.21 -20.09
N SER A 553 -30.29 -16.57 -20.79
CA SER A 553 -31.27 -15.66 -20.20
C SER A 553 -32.58 -16.39 -19.85
N PHE A 554 -32.74 -16.78 -18.58
CA PHE A 554 -34.08 -16.97 -18.01
C PHE A 554 -34.88 -15.66 -18.14
N PRO A 555 -36.20 -15.71 -18.40
CA PRO A 555 -36.92 -14.58 -18.98
C PRO A 555 -37.13 -13.42 -17.99
N SER A 556 -36.23 -12.44 -18.03
CA SER A 556 -36.55 -11.06 -17.66
C SER A 556 -37.31 -10.42 -18.82
N MET A 557 -38.53 -9.91 -18.56
CA MET A 557 -39.36 -9.26 -19.58
C MET A 557 -38.60 -8.15 -20.32
N ASP A 558 -38.71 -8.16 -21.66
CA ASP A 558 -38.14 -7.14 -22.53
C ASP A 558 -38.65 -5.72 -22.23
N ALA A 559 -37.73 -4.77 -22.28
CA ALA A 559 -38.01 -3.36 -22.56
C ALA A 559 -36.83 -2.73 -23.31
N SER A 560 -36.71 -3.05 -24.59
CA SER A 560 -36.07 -2.15 -25.57
C SER A 560 -37.19 -1.25 -26.14
N ILE A 561 -37.03 0.07 -26.31
CA ILE A 561 -36.30 0.75 -27.38
C ILE A 561 -36.38 2.28 -27.15
N PHE A 562 -35.26 3.00 -27.36
CA PHE A 562 -35.10 4.42 -27.75
C PHE A 562 -35.85 5.58 -27.04
N LEU A 563 -35.09 6.63 -26.68
CA LEU A 563 -35.59 8.02 -26.71
C LEU A 563 -35.81 8.46 -28.17
N PRO A 564 -36.83 9.30 -28.43
CA PRO A 564 -36.51 10.68 -28.78
C PRO A 564 -37.37 11.73 -28.03
N ASP A 565 -37.01 13.00 -28.16
CA ASP A 565 -37.57 14.14 -27.42
C ASP A 565 -39.09 14.38 -27.61
N SER A 566 -39.79 14.65 -26.50
CA SER A 566 -40.78 15.74 -26.29
C SER A 566 -41.82 15.44 -25.19
N LEU A 567 -42.06 16.42 -24.32
CA LEU A 567 -43.13 16.49 -23.31
C LEU A 567 -44.52 16.74 -23.98
N PRO A 568 -45.69 16.57 -23.31
CA PRO A 568 -45.92 16.57 -21.86
C PRO A 568 -46.93 15.53 -21.30
N LEU A 569 -47.15 15.64 -19.98
CA LEU A 569 -48.03 14.87 -19.07
C LEU A 569 -49.43 14.44 -19.59
N HIS A 570 -49.75 13.14 -19.47
CA HIS A 570 -50.92 12.65 -18.70
C HIS A 570 -50.94 11.12 -18.48
N GLY A 571 -51.36 10.69 -17.28
CA GLY A 571 -52.03 9.39 -17.08
C GLY A 571 -51.21 8.10 -17.02
N VAL A 572 -50.50 7.84 -15.90
CA VAL A 572 -50.03 6.48 -15.53
C VAL A 572 -50.33 6.20 -14.04
N ILE A 573 -51.62 6.00 -13.72
CA ILE A 573 -52.06 5.33 -12.48
C ILE A 573 -53.18 4.34 -12.86
N GLU A 574 -52.81 3.29 -13.56
CA GLU A 574 -53.57 2.03 -13.70
C GLU A 574 -52.64 0.99 -14.35
N ARG A 575 -52.72 -0.28 -13.91
CA ARG A 575 -51.91 -1.46 -14.37
C ARG A 575 -50.60 -1.81 -13.63
N LEU A 576 -50.50 -1.58 -12.32
CA LEU A 576 -49.57 -2.35 -11.45
C LEU A 576 -50.28 -2.97 -10.23
N ALA A 577 -51.39 -3.66 -10.49
CA ALA A 577 -52.05 -4.54 -9.52
C ALA A 577 -52.80 -5.66 -10.27
N ASN A 578 -52.14 -6.78 -10.57
CA ASN A 578 -52.72 -8.14 -10.79
C ASN A 578 -51.73 -9.16 -11.41
N VAL A 579 -50.60 -9.49 -10.77
CA VAL A 579 -49.94 -10.82 -10.94
C VAL A 579 -49.22 -11.23 -9.65
N ALA A 580 -49.95 -11.80 -8.68
CA ALA A 580 -49.37 -12.52 -7.54
C ALA A 580 -50.42 -13.38 -6.81
N ARG A 581 -50.96 -14.41 -7.47
CA ARG A 581 -51.73 -15.49 -6.82
C ARG A 581 -51.47 -16.82 -7.52
N CYS A 582 -50.74 -17.72 -6.86
CA CYS A 582 -50.91 -19.18 -6.93
C CYS A 582 -50.14 -19.84 -5.75
N PRO A 583 -50.50 -21.06 -5.31
CA PRO A 583 -50.79 -21.22 -3.88
C PRO A 583 -50.21 -22.48 -3.21
N VAL A 584 -50.02 -22.43 -1.89
CA VAL A 584 -50.29 -23.58 -0.99
C VAL A 584 -50.91 -23.06 0.30
N LEU A 585 -52.18 -23.44 0.56
CA LEU A 585 -52.76 -23.35 1.91
C LEU A 585 -52.26 -24.53 2.75
N SER A 586 -51.97 -24.31 4.02
CA SER A 586 -52.84 -24.79 5.11
C SER A 586 -52.18 -24.58 6.49
N PHE A 587 -52.78 -23.73 7.33
CA PHE A 587 -53.48 -24.14 8.55
C PHE A 587 -53.91 -22.92 9.39
N LEU A 588 -55.19 -22.94 9.79
CA LEU A 588 -55.80 -22.19 10.91
C LEU A 588 -55.75 -20.65 10.91
N LEU A 589 -56.86 -20.08 10.42
CA LEU A 589 -57.34 -18.76 10.81
C LEU A 589 -58.78 -18.91 11.36
N ILE A 590 -58.94 -18.72 12.67
CA ILE A 590 -60.22 -18.50 13.39
C ILE A 590 -59.87 -17.54 14.53
N GLY A 591 -60.41 -16.34 14.70
CA GLY A 591 -61.39 -15.55 13.91
C GLY A 591 -61.65 -14.21 14.64
N VAL A 592 -62.74 -13.49 14.30
CA VAL A 592 -63.32 -12.33 15.05
C VAL A 592 -62.54 -11.00 14.89
N ASN A 593 -62.91 -10.15 13.92
CA ASN A 593 -63.84 -8.96 13.98
C ASN A 593 -63.19 -7.67 14.54
N ILE A 594 -63.01 -6.58 13.76
CA ILE A 594 -63.97 -5.56 13.22
C ILE A 594 -64.11 -4.32 14.14
N TYR A 595 -64.32 -3.14 13.50
CA TYR A 595 -64.31 -1.74 14.01
C TYR A 595 -62.90 -1.11 14.16
N GLY A 596 -62.63 0.12 13.67
CA GLY A 596 -63.46 1.08 12.92
C GLY A 596 -62.60 2.24 12.36
N ILE A 597 -63.10 2.99 11.37
CA ILE A 597 -62.35 3.97 10.56
C ILE A 597 -62.71 5.43 10.98
N VAL A 598 -61.91 6.42 10.52
CA VAL A 598 -62.07 7.90 10.56
C VAL A 598 -61.46 8.59 11.81
N GLY A 599 -60.60 9.61 11.71
CA GLY A 599 -59.94 10.15 10.51
C GLY A 599 -59.17 11.49 10.71
N ILE A 600 -58.23 11.73 9.78
CA ILE A 600 -57.80 13.03 9.22
C ILE A 600 -56.88 13.99 10.01
N TYR A 601 -55.82 14.36 9.28
CA TYR A 601 -54.86 15.46 9.42
C TYR A 601 -55.35 16.82 9.98
N GLN A 602 -54.55 17.38 10.90
CA GLN A 602 -54.10 18.78 11.12
C GLN A 602 -53.66 18.82 12.61
N ILE A 603 -52.53 19.39 13.05
CA ILE A 603 -51.90 20.68 12.75
C ILE A 603 -50.37 20.55 12.87
N ILE A 604 -49.61 21.29 12.04
CA ILE A 604 -48.18 21.59 12.29
C ILE A 604 -48.10 22.96 12.97
N SER A 605 -47.66 23.05 14.23
CA SER A 605 -47.08 24.28 14.82
C SER A 605 -46.39 23.99 16.17
N ALA A 606 -45.45 24.88 16.53
CA ALA A 606 -44.63 24.94 17.75
C ALA A 606 -43.61 23.78 17.93
N TRP A 607 -42.29 24.02 17.85
CA TRP A 607 -41.44 24.72 18.85
C TRP A 607 -41.47 24.02 20.21
N VAL A 608 -40.40 23.35 20.66
CA VAL A 608 -39.10 23.89 21.12
C VAL A 608 -39.25 24.66 22.45
N THR A 609 -38.40 24.32 23.42
CA THR A 609 -38.36 24.73 24.85
C THR A 609 -39.41 24.07 25.78
N LEU A 610 -38.99 23.04 26.53
CA LEU A 610 -38.57 23.17 27.93
C LEU A 610 -37.81 21.91 28.39
N GLU A 611 -36.69 22.15 29.07
CA GLU A 611 -36.12 21.46 30.25
C GLU A 611 -36.53 19.98 30.54
N GLY A 612 -35.63 19.03 30.82
CA GLY A 612 -34.23 19.14 31.21
C GLY A 612 -34.05 18.97 32.72
N LEU A 613 -33.75 17.74 33.18
CA LEU A 613 -33.22 17.45 34.52
C LEU A 613 -32.76 15.99 34.61
N LEU A 614 -31.44 15.77 34.62
CA LEU A 614 -30.72 14.92 35.59
C LEU A 614 -29.21 15.09 35.36
N SER A 615 -28.55 15.55 36.42
CA SER A 615 -27.10 15.82 36.55
C SER A 615 -26.34 14.50 36.88
N ASP A 616 -25.00 14.38 36.99
CA ASP A 616 -24.01 15.25 37.64
C ASP A 616 -22.60 15.20 37.01
N ARG A 617 -21.92 16.36 36.99
CA ARG A 617 -20.48 16.52 37.29
C ARG A 617 -20.22 17.94 37.86
N PRO A 618 -19.36 18.13 38.88
CA PRO A 618 -18.89 19.47 39.31
C PRO A 618 -17.88 20.04 38.28
N ILE A 619 -17.88 21.34 37.94
CA ILE A 619 -17.38 22.52 38.72
C ILE A 619 -15.88 22.32 39.05
N ASP A 620 -14.93 23.09 38.48
CA ASP A 620 -14.73 24.54 38.70
C ASP A 620 -14.58 25.45 37.46
N ALA A 621 -14.73 26.76 37.71
CA ALA A 621 -14.60 27.91 36.78
C ALA A 621 -14.26 29.20 37.61
N LEU A 622 -14.08 30.43 37.11
CA LEU A 622 -14.25 31.01 35.76
C LEU A 622 -13.42 32.31 35.61
N SER A 623 -12.42 32.36 34.72
CA SER A 623 -11.85 33.64 34.21
C SER A 623 -11.19 33.39 32.85
N SER A 624 -11.49 34.10 31.76
CA SER A 624 -12.12 35.42 31.61
C SER A 624 -12.77 35.54 30.22
N PHE A 625 -14.05 35.93 30.14
CA PHE A 625 -14.74 36.08 28.84
C PHE A 625 -15.81 37.19 28.88
N HIS A 626 -15.39 38.46 28.85
CA HIS A 626 -16.23 39.62 28.54
C HIS A 626 -15.36 40.74 27.92
N ILE A 627 -15.98 41.57 27.06
CA ILE A 627 -15.43 42.40 25.96
C ILE A 627 -15.51 41.62 24.62
N GLU A 628 -16.71 41.44 24.06
CA GLU A 628 -17.38 42.37 23.13
C GLU A 628 -16.64 42.54 21.79
N ASN A 629 -17.05 41.86 20.72
CA ASN A 629 -18.17 42.26 19.83
C ASN A 629 -18.17 43.73 19.34
N ARG A 630 -17.04 44.18 18.78
CA ARG A 630 -17.01 45.22 17.73
C ARG A 630 -15.96 44.93 16.65
N LYS A 631 -16.39 44.36 15.51
CA LYS A 631 -15.85 44.52 14.13
C LYS A 631 -16.33 43.37 13.24
N PHE A 632 -17.56 43.48 12.71
CA PHE A 632 -18.01 42.72 11.54
C PHE A 632 -19.11 43.50 10.80
N GLN A 633 -18.74 44.68 10.29
CA GLN A 633 -19.58 45.49 9.39
C GLN A 633 -18.72 46.53 8.63
N SER A 634 -17.91 46.06 7.69
CA SER A 634 -17.36 46.85 6.58
C SER A 634 -16.79 45.89 5.52
N GLU A 635 -16.62 46.39 4.29
CA GLU A 635 -15.88 45.73 3.19
C GLU A 635 -16.61 44.60 2.44
N TYR A 636 -17.73 44.95 1.79
CA TYR A 636 -17.97 44.53 0.42
C TYR A 636 -18.42 45.72 -0.44
N GLY A 637 -17.71 45.95 -1.56
CA GLY A 637 -18.16 46.78 -2.67
C GLY A 637 -17.64 48.22 -2.72
N THR A 638 -16.63 48.47 -3.58
CA THR A 638 -16.82 49.29 -4.80
C THR A 638 -15.69 49.06 -5.80
N VAL A 639 -16.06 48.96 -7.07
CA VAL A 639 -15.16 49.00 -8.24
C VAL A 639 -15.14 50.43 -8.76
N SER A 640 -13.97 50.99 -9.09
CA SER A 640 -13.87 52.17 -9.95
C SER A 640 -12.49 52.27 -10.61
N CYS A 641 -12.48 52.53 -11.91
CA CYS A 641 -11.28 52.70 -12.73
C CYS A 641 -10.49 53.97 -12.41
N LEU A 642 -9.17 53.92 -12.61
CA LEU A 642 -8.42 54.83 -13.51
C LEU A 642 -7.07 54.19 -13.88
#